data_AF-A0A3N1T0N5-F1
#
_entry.id   AF-A0A3N1T0N5-F1
#
_cell.length_a   1.000
_cell.length_b   1.000
_cell.length_c   1.000
_cell.angle_alpha   90.00
_cell.angle_beta   90.00
_cell.angle_gamma   90.00
#
_symmetry.space_group_name_H-M   'P 1'
#
loop_
_entity.id
_entity.type
_entity.pdbx_description
1 polymer ?
#
loop_
_entity_poly.entity_id
_entity_poly.type
_entity_poly.pdbx_seq_one_letter_code
_entity_poly.pdbx_strand_id
1 'polypeptide(L)'
;MPTNFLSEDQRRRFGRFAEDPDEGQLAGSFLLDQTARRRAMAAKGARNRIGWAVQLGTVRYLGTFLNNPEDVPAVVVDYVAEQLGLDPAEFAGYGTKEARWDHQDQIREGYGYTKFEFDQWFALARWMYQRAWIGSERPTLLFDLATKRLVDKKVVLPGVTVLERLVSGSRERAEKRLWATLAAAPTKEQAAGLQGLVVVPAGKRLSELDRLRRSPRDITARGVGKALERYEALNTFGGTAWDLSAIPPGRLQALVRFARAARAQAVSDLAGDRRLATLVAFAAVMPQIAADEAIEVFDLVMGDLIRSSSTKMTKQRLRTLKDLDAAAILLRQAWIAVCGTAADPEGDIRAMLDTMDVGPFHAAADTVKLLAQGPDDGAEQMLAARYNTIARFLPDLLKTFEFESSPAGEPVLDALAFVKSLKGRRRPIQAWEVPAKFLTSAWRRLVFPPPPMPVASVEKRALIVASTEALRTALHRHEVYVEGLRKWGNPNARLLNDTAWEAARSRVCEELDLDVKPDKILAGWTDRLDSAHREFADGLAANPAVRIEQQGGRDRIILTGLDRLDEPASLRELHKEVEARLPAVDLPEMVLEVDSWVPYLGDFTHVSEANSRMDDLELSVAAVLTAEATNVGVEPIVHDGVDALNRDFLVRQARLGADLPQPPALRLRRGHPAVQGRVRHLVQRLPQLDDQPQPDRGSQLIQTGAEPRHVRLQETDRRVIAHPHHPGGPDHGLSKLLTATPVSWSVPTRTPAGVSLGARPMCIARRLVGGAAHRAARAGHHERYRRSSSSPVGWERSSMPAVLTCHPGS
;
A
#
# COMPACT_ATOMS: atom_id res chain seq x y z
N MET A 1 19.35 -31.39 13.32
CA MET A 1 19.01 -30.02 13.79
C MET A 1 19.02 -30.03 15.32
N PRO A 2 19.40 -28.94 16.00
CA PRO A 2 19.05 -28.79 17.40
C PRO A 2 17.52 -28.78 17.54
N THR A 3 16.99 -29.58 18.47
CA THR A 3 15.54 -29.61 18.80
C THR A 3 15.07 -28.38 19.58
N ASN A 4 16.04 -27.60 20.06
CA ASN A 4 15.87 -26.63 21.12
C ASN A 4 15.64 -25.25 20.53
N PHE A 5 14.36 -24.90 20.33
CA PHE A 5 13.94 -23.57 19.87
C PHE A 5 13.34 -22.71 20.99
N LEU A 6 13.08 -23.31 22.16
CA LEU A 6 12.78 -22.58 23.39
C LEU A 6 14.08 -22.18 24.12
N SER A 7 14.07 -21.01 24.75
CA SER A 7 15.08 -20.64 25.75
C SER A 7 15.00 -21.52 27.00
N GLU A 8 16.00 -21.50 27.86
CA GLU A 8 15.92 -22.21 29.14
C GLU A 8 14.76 -21.71 30.00
N ASP A 9 14.54 -20.40 30.08
CA ASP A 9 13.46 -19.82 30.88
C ASP A 9 12.08 -20.25 30.36
N GLN A 10 11.90 -20.33 29.03
CA GLN A 10 10.69 -20.88 28.43
C GLN A 10 10.48 -22.37 28.79
N ARG A 11 11.55 -23.18 28.85
CA ARG A 11 11.45 -24.56 29.35
C ARG A 11 11.16 -24.65 30.85
N ARG A 12 11.73 -23.74 31.66
CA ARG A 12 11.53 -23.69 33.12
C ARG A 12 10.10 -23.28 33.48
N ARG A 13 9.51 -22.34 32.74
CA ARG A 13 8.13 -21.86 32.92
C ARG A 13 7.07 -22.85 32.39
N PHE A 14 7.40 -23.72 31.44
CA PHE A 14 6.42 -24.66 30.87
C PHE A 14 5.92 -25.68 31.90
N GLY A 15 4.60 -25.71 32.12
CA GLY A 15 3.96 -26.63 33.07
C GLY A 15 4.30 -26.34 34.53
N ARG A 16 4.65 -25.09 34.88
CA ARG A 16 4.93 -24.62 36.25
C ARG A 16 4.35 -23.23 36.47
N PHE A 17 4.16 -22.86 37.73
CA PHE A 17 3.95 -21.47 38.12
C PHE A 17 5.26 -20.70 37.89
N ALA A 18 5.18 -19.57 37.19
CA ALA A 18 6.32 -18.69 36.91
C ALA A 18 6.36 -17.48 37.86
N GLU A 19 5.17 -17.01 38.23
CA GLU A 19 4.81 -15.84 39.03
C GLU A 19 3.51 -16.24 39.80
N ASP A 20 3.18 -15.56 40.89
CA ASP A 20 1.99 -15.87 41.69
C ASP A 20 0.69 -15.46 40.94
N PRO A 21 -0.36 -16.31 40.90
CA PRO A 21 -1.60 -15.98 40.17
C PRO A 21 -2.34 -14.79 40.78
N ASP A 22 -2.83 -13.88 39.91
CA ASP A 22 -3.70 -12.78 40.33
C ASP A 22 -5.11 -13.26 40.73
N GLU A 23 -5.88 -12.39 41.38
CA GLU A 23 -7.23 -12.68 41.88
C GLU A 23 -8.20 -13.17 40.78
N GLY A 24 -8.07 -12.65 39.55
CA GLY A 24 -8.86 -13.09 38.39
C GLY A 24 -8.44 -14.47 37.88
N GLN A 25 -7.14 -14.79 37.93
CA GLN A 25 -6.62 -16.12 37.62
C GLN A 25 -7.01 -17.17 38.67
N LEU A 26 -7.00 -16.78 39.96
CA LEU A 26 -7.50 -17.58 41.08
C LEU A 26 -8.99 -17.88 40.91
N ALA A 27 -9.81 -16.85 40.68
CA ALA A 27 -11.24 -17.00 40.42
C ALA A 27 -11.53 -17.83 39.15
N GLY A 28 -10.74 -17.66 38.08
CA GLY A 28 -10.93 -18.37 36.82
C GLY A 28 -10.56 -19.86 36.86
N SER A 29 -9.56 -20.26 37.68
CA SER A 29 -9.03 -21.64 37.67
C SER A 29 -9.25 -22.41 38.97
N PHE A 30 -9.11 -21.76 40.12
CA PHE A 30 -9.07 -22.37 41.45
C PHE A 30 -10.40 -22.26 42.23
N LEU A 31 -11.40 -21.58 41.67
CA LEU A 31 -12.75 -21.54 42.22
C LEU A 31 -13.42 -22.93 42.13
N LEU A 32 -13.93 -23.42 43.26
CA LEU A 32 -14.54 -24.73 43.41
C LEU A 32 -16.06 -24.65 43.23
N ASP A 33 -16.53 -25.13 42.08
CA ASP A 33 -17.95 -25.41 41.87
C ASP A 33 -18.52 -26.40 42.91
N GLN A 34 -19.84 -26.47 43.05
CA GLN A 34 -20.47 -27.32 44.08
C GLN A 34 -20.11 -28.81 43.95
N THR A 35 -19.77 -29.29 42.75
CA THR A 35 -19.33 -30.69 42.52
C THR A 35 -17.87 -30.86 42.92
N ALA A 36 -17.00 -29.90 42.58
CA ALA A 36 -15.61 -29.84 43.02
C ALA A 36 -15.50 -29.82 44.55
N ARG A 37 -16.26 -28.94 45.23
CA ARG A 37 -16.26 -28.83 46.70
C ARG A 37 -16.73 -30.13 47.37
N ARG A 38 -17.76 -30.81 46.82
CA ARG A 38 -18.22 -32.13 47.30
C ARG A 38 -17.16 -33.22 47.11
N ARG A 39 -16.51 -33.29 45.93
CA ARG A 39 -15.46 -34.27 45.63
C ARG A 39 -14.21 -34.06 46.49
N ALA A 40 -13.76 -32.80 46.65
CA ALA A 40 -12.69 -32.44 47.57
C ALA A 40 -12.99 -32.90 49.01
N MET A 41 -14.18 -32.59 49.54
CA MET A 41 -14.59 -32.96 50.90
C MET A 41 -14.70 -34.48 51.15
N ALA A 42 -14.94 -35.27 50.09
CA ALA A 42 -14.97 -36.73 50.17
C ALA A 42 -13.58 -37.36 50.42
N ALA A 43 -12.49 -36.63 50.16
CA ALA A 43 -11.14 -37.07 50.47
C ALA A 43 -10.93 -37.17 52.00
N LYS A 44 -10.20 -38.22 52.43
CA LYS A 44 -10.00 -38.53 53.85
C LYS A 44 -8.92 -37.65 54.48
N GLY A 45 -9.31 -36.75 55.38
CA GLY A 45 -8.43 -35.82 56.11
C GLY A 45 -8.14 -34.54 55.33
N ALA A 46 -8.09 -33.40 56.03
CA ALA A 46 -8.04 -32.06 55.45
C ALA A 46 -6.95 -31.87 54.39
N ARG A 47 -5.72 -32.32 54.68
CA ARG A 47 -4.59 -32.39 53.72
C ARG A 47 -4.97 -32.92 52.34
N ASN A 48 -5.71 -34.03 52.31
CA ASN A 48 -6.12 -34.68 51.06
C ASN A 48 -7.26 -33.91 50.38
N ARG A 49 -8.11 -33.20 51.13
CA ARG A 49 -9.17 -32.32 50.59
C ARG A 49 -8.57 -31.11 49.90
N ILE A 50 -7.63 -30.41 50.58
CA ILE A 50 -6.86 -29.31 50.00
C ILE A 50 -6.08 -29.81 48.79
N GLY A 51 -5.31 -30.91 48.94
CA GLY A 51 -4.46 -31.43 47.87
C GLY A 51 -5.21 -31.92 46.62
N TRP A 52 -6.43 -32.46 46.76
CA TRP A 52 -7.31 -32.76 45.63
C TRP A 52 -7.77 -31.49 44.91
N ALA A 53 -8.20 -30.47 45.66
CA ALA A 53 -8.68 -29.21 45.11
C ALA A 53 -7.55 -28.37 44.46
N VAL A 54 -6.36 -28.33 45.08
CA VAL A 54 -5.14 -27.73 44.53
C VAL A 54 -4.76 -28.42 43.22
N GLN A 55 -4.80 -29.76 43.14
CA GLN A 55 -4.54 -30.46 41.87
C GLN A 55 -5.57 -30.13 40.78
N LEU A 56 -6.87 -30.03 41.13
CA LEU A 56 -7.92 -29.66 40.17
C LEU A 56 -7.69 -28.24 39.61
N GLY A 57 -7.39 -27.27 40.46
CA GLY A 57 -7.05 -25.92 40.03
C GLY A 57 -5.75 -25.88 39.21
N THR A 58 -4.74 -26.64 39.61
CA THR A 58 -3.44 -26.72 38.93
C THR A 58 -3.58 -27.25 37.49
N VAL A 59 -4.36 -28.31 37.26
CA VAL A 59 -4.59 -28.82 35.89
C VAL A 59 -5.50 -27.94 35.05
N ARG A 60 -6.36 -27.12 35.67
CA ARG A 60 -7.12 -26.06 34.97
C ARG A 60 -6.21 -24.90 34.54
N TYR A 61 -5.30 -24.46 35.42
CA TYR A 61 -4.42 -23.31 35.19
C TYR A 61 -3.22 -23.64 34.28
N LEU A 62 -2.47 -24.71 34.59
CA LEU A 62 -1.25 -25.10 33.87
C LEU A 62 -1.49 -26.10 32.73
N GLY A 63 -2.68 -26.71 32.63
CA GLY A 63 -2.94 -27.82 31.71
C GLY A 63 -2.27 -29.14 32.08
N THR A 64 -1.58 -29.22 33.22
CA THR A 64 -0.89 -30.44 33.69
C THR A 64 -0.78 -30.49 35.21
N PHE A 65 -0.32 -31.62 35.74
CA PHE A 65 -0.06 -31.80 37.17
C PHE A 65 1.42 -31.62 37.49
N LEU A 66 1.73 -31.04 38.65
CA LEU A 66 3.11 -30.90 39.13
C LEU A 66 3.67 -32.23 39.66
N ASN A 67 4.97 -32.49 39.42
CA ASN A 67 5.69 -33.66 39.93
C ASN A 67 5.66 -33.74 41.47
N ASN A 68 5.72 -32.57 42.12
CA ASN A 68 5.38 -32.37 43.51
C ASN A 68 4.22 -31.38 43.59
N PRO A 69 3.03 -31.79 44.04
CA PRO A 69 1.89 -30.88 44.21
C PRO A 69 2.13 -29.73 45.21
N GLU A 70 3.17 -29.80 46.04
CA GLU A 70 3.55 -28.70 46.95
C GLU A 70 4.40 -27.61 46.27
N ASP A 71 4.82 -27.78 45.00
CA ASP A 71 5.51 -26.73 44.22
C ASP A 71 4.53 -25.62 43.73
N VAL A 72 3.43 -25.39 44.45
CA VAL A 72 2.43 -24.34 44.17
C VAL A 72 2.70 -23.08 44.99
N PRO A 73 2.37 -21.88 44.47
CA PRO A 73 2.34 -20.65 45.26
C PRO A 73 1.47 -20.75 46.51
N ALA A 74 1.89 -20.14 47.62
CA ALA A 74 1.15 -20.16 48.88
C ALA A 74 -0.30 -19.64 48.71
N VAL A 75 -0.48 -18.55 47.97
CA VAL A 75 -1.79 -17.94 47.66
C VAL A 75 -2.78 -18.91 47.01
N VAL A 76 -2.31 -19.92 46.27
CA VAL A 76 -3.14 -20.99 45.69
C VAL A 76 -3.64 -21.96 46.76
N VAL A 77 -2.80 -22.27 47.76
CA VAL A 77 -3.17 -23.11 48.91
C VAL A 77 -4.16 -22.36 49.79
N ASP A 78 -3.88 -21.10 50.12
CA ASP A 78 -4.72 -20.23 50.95
C ASP A 78 -6.12 -20.08 50.36
N TYR A 79 -6.21 -19.67 49.10
CA TYR A 79 -7.47 -19.48 48.37
C TYR A 79 -8.31 -20.77 48.24
N VAL A 80 -7.67 -21.94 48.20
CA VAL A 80 -8.36 -23.23 48.16
C VAL A 80 -8.76 -23.72 49.56
N ALA A 81 -7.94 -23.48 50.58
CA ALA A 81 -8.21 -23.86 51.96
C ALA A 81 -9.37 -23.04 52.55
N GLU A 82 -9.43 -21.73 52.27
CA GLU A 82 -10.54 -20.85 52.66
C GLU A 82 -11.88 -21.36 52.08
N GLN A 83 -11.92 -21.67 50.79
CA GLN A 83 -13.10 -22.26 50.14
C GLN A 83 -13.52 -23.61 50.76
N LEU A 84 -12.61 -24.36 51.38
CA LEU A 84 -12.93 -25.60 52.07
C LEU A 84 -13.25 -25.40 53.56
N GLY A 85 -12.91 -24.26 54.16
CA GLY A 85 -13.00 -24.02 55.60
C GLY A 85 -11.96 -24.84 56.38
N LEU A 86 -10.72 -24.89 55.88
CA LEU A 86 -9.59 -25.65 56.42
C LEU A 86 -8.37 -24.73 56.63
N ASP A 87 -7.41 -25.16 57.44
CA ASP A 87 -6.15 -24.44 57.64
C ASP A 87 -5.16 -24.76 56.49
N PRO A 88 -4.61 -23.76 55.77
CA PRO A 88 -3.59 -23.97 54.73
C PRO A 88 -2.40 -24.82 55.19
N ALA A 89 -2.01 -24.73 56.46
CA ALA A 89 -0.89 -25.49 57.03
C ALA A 89 -1.10 -27.02 57.00
N GLU A 90 -2.35 -27.49 56.96
CA GLU A 90 -2.64 -28.94 56.89
C GLU A 90 -2.16 -29.58 55.57
N PHE A 91 -1.95 -28.78 54.51
CA PHE A 91 -1.48 -29.23 53.20
C PHE A 91 -0.06 -29.83 53.24
N ALA A 92 0.82 -29.36 54.13
CA ALA A 92 2.23 -29.74 54.15
C ALA A 92 2.46 -31.25 54.34
N GLY A 93 3.23 -31.89 53.45
CA GLY A 93 3.41 -33.34 53.43
C GLY A 93 2.25 -34.10 52.76
N TYR A 94 1.63 -33.49 51.75
CA TYR A 94 0.74 -34.12 50.77
C TYR A 94 1.53 -34.69 49.58
N GLY A 95 2.61 -34.02 49.16
CA GLY A 95 3.47 -34.40 48.04
C GLY A 95 4.12 -35.78 48.21
N THR A 96 4.24 -36.25 49.46
CA THR A 96 4.75 -37.59 49.83
C THR A 96 3.68 -38.69 49.93
N LYS A 97 2.39 -38.38 49.71
CA LYS A 97 1.29 -39.35 49.79
C LYS A 97 1.03 -40.01 48.43
N GLU A 98 0.91 -41.34 48.40
CA GLU A 98 0.55 -42.08 47.17
C GLU A 98 -0.83 -41.71 46.63
N ALA A 99 -1.79 -41.38 47.52
CA ALA A 99 -3.13 -40.89 47.17
C ALA A 99 -3.13 -39.67 46.23
N ARG A 100 -2.01 -38.94 46.12
CA ARG A 100 -1.84 -37.86 45.13
C ARG A 100 -1.97 -38.34 43.68
N TRP A 101 -1.78 -39.63 43.41
CA TRP A 101 -1.98 -40.25 42.10
C TRP A 101 -3.46 -40.62 41.90
N ASP A 102 -4.08 -41.28 42.88
CA ASP A 102 -5.52 -41.58 42.88
C ASP A 102 -6.37 -40.31 42.65
N HIS A 103 -5.95 -39.19 43.25
CA HIS A 103 -6.59 -37.90 43.05
C HIS A 103 -6.48 -37.38 41.59
N GLN A 104 -5.31 -37.53 40.94
CA GLN A 104 -5.16 -37.18 39.52
C GLN A 104 -6.08 -38.05 38.64
N ASP A 105 -6.17 -39.34 38.95
CA ASP A 105 -7.01 -40.29 38.22
C ASP A 105 -8.51 -39.95 38.36
N GLN A 106 -8.96 -39.67 39.59
CA GLN A 106 -10.32 -39.17 39.89
C GLN A 106 -10.62 -37.81 39.23
N ILE A 107 -9.64 -36.91 39.14
CA ILE A 107 -9.80 -35.60 38.46
C ILE A 107 -9.92 -35.81 36.95
N ARG A 108 -9.13 -36.73 36.36
CA ARG A 108 -9.19 -37.06 34.93
C ARG A 108 -10.55 -37.64 34.54
N GLU A 109 -10.99 -38.68 35.21
CA GLU A 109 -12.33 -39.27 34.99
C GLU A 109 -13.43 -38.26 35.31
N GLY A 110 -13.33 -37.57 36.44
CA GLY A 110 -14.37 -36.69 36.96
C GLY A 110 -14.61 -35.40 36.17
N TYR A 111 -13.62 -34.92 35.41
CA TYR A 111 -13.72 -33.68 34.60
C TYR A 111 -13.45 -33.89 33.11
N GLY A 112 -13.19 -35.13 32.67
CA GLY A 112 -12.95 -35.48 31.28
C GLY A 112 -11.57 -35.07 30.76
N TYR A 113 -10.53 -35.14 31.60
CA TYR A 113 -9.15 -35.00 31.13
C TYR A 113 -8.57 -36.33 30.68
N THR A 114 -7.78 -36.32 29.61
CA THR A 114 -7.12 -37.51 29.05
C THR A 114 -5.60 -37.40 29.16
N LYS A 115 -4.92 -38.55 29.26
CA LYS A 115 -3.45 -38.61 29.19
C LYS A 115 -2.98 -38.30 27.76
N PHE A 116 -1.77 -37.78 27.62
CA PHE A 116 -1.13 -37.64 26.31
C PHE A 116 -0.48 -38.97 25.89
N GLU A 117 -1.29 -39.85 25.31
CA GLU A 117 -0.87 -41.17 24.80
C GLU A 117 -0.88 -41.20 23.26
N PHE A 118 -0.81 -42.39 22.65
CA PHE A 118 -0.59 -42.52 21.20
C PHE A 118 -1.64 -41.79 20.35
N ASP A 119 -2.92 -41.88 20.69
CA ASP A 119 -4.00 -41.28 19.90
C ASP A 119 -3.98 -39.74 19.98
N GLN A 120 -3.71 -39.19 21.16
CA GLN A 120 -3.57 -37.74 21.37
C GLN A 120 -2.32 -37.23 20.67
N TRP A 121 -1.21 -37.97 20.76
CA TRP A 121 0.02 -37.69 20.00
C TRP A 121 -0.22 -37.72 18.49
N PHE A 122 -0.92 -38.74 17.98
CA PHE A 122 -1.17 -38.91 16.54
C PHE A 122 -2.11 -37.84 16.00
N ALA A 123 -3.18 -37.51 16.74
CA ALA A 123 -4.09 -36.42 16.40
C ALA A 123 -3.38 -35.06 16.40
N LEU A 124 -2.49 -34.81 17.37
CA LEU A 124 -1.68 -33.59 17.41
C LEU A 124 -0.64 -33.56 16.28
N ALA A 125 0.05 -34.68 16.01
CA ALA A 125 1.05 -34.84 14.96
C ALA A 125 0.46 -34.58 13.57
N ARG A 126 -0.73 -35.14 13.28
CA ARG A 126 -1.45 -34.94 12.02
C ARG A 126 -1.84 -33.49 11.82
N TRP A 127 -2.38 -32.84 12.85
CA TRP A 127 -2.76 -31.43 12.82
C TRP A 127 -1.54 -30.49 12.68
N MET A 128 -0.47 -30.72 13.45
CA MET A 128 0.80 -29.99 13.33
C MET A 128 1.38 -30.11 11.92
N TYR A 129 1.38 -31.31 11.35
CA TYR A 129 1.92 -31.56 10.01
C TYR A 129 1.10 -30.87 8.91
N GLN A 130 -0.23 -30.90 8.99
CA GLN A 130 -1.10 -30.14 8.08
C GLN A 130 -0.81 -28.62 8.17
N ARG A 131 -0.67 -28.10 9.39
CA ARG A 131 -0.36 -26.68 9.63
C ARG A 131 1.04 -26.28 9.12
N ALA A 132 2.05 -27.12 9.35
CA ALA A 132 3.42 -26.93 8.87
C ALA A 132 3.61 -27.17 7.35
N TRP A 133 2.65 -27.83 6.70
CA TRP A 133 2.57 -27.89 5.23
C TRP A 133 2.07 -26.56 4.66
N ILE A 134 0.96 -26.04 5.19
CA ILE A 134 0.30 -24.81 4.72
C ILE A 134 1.16 -23.57 5.03
N GLY A 135 1.65 -23.45 6.26
CA GLY A 135 2.32 -22.26 6.78
C GLY A 135 3.85 -22.38 6.92
N SER A 136 4.50 -21.24 7.11
CA SER A 136 5.90 -21.11 7.52
C SER A 136 5.99 -20.50 8.94
N GLU A 137 5.15 -21.00 9.85
CA GLU A 137 5.05 -20.53 11.23
C GLU A 137 6.34 -20.77 12.04
N ARG A 138 6.60 -19.87 13.00
CA ARG A 138 7.70 -20.03 13.96
C ARG A 138 7.45 -21.27 14.83
N PRO A 139 8.49 -22.02 15.22
CA PRO A 139 8.31 -23.22 16.04
C PRO A 139 7.73 -22.91 17.43
N THR A 140 8.06 -21.75 18.01
CA THR A 140 7.44 -21.24 19.25
C THR A 140 5.92 -21.10 19.08
N LEU A 141 5.45 -20.41 18.04
CA LEU A 141 4.02 -20.27 17.76
C LEU A 141 3.32 -21.63 17.55
N LEU A 142 3.98 -22.58 16.88
CA LEU A 142 3.46 -23.96 16.72
C LEU A 142 3.41 -24.72 18.06
N PHE A 143 4.34 -24.44 18.97
CA PHE A 143 4.36 -24.99 20.33
C PHE A 143 3.26 -24.37 21.21
N ASP A 144 3.07 -23.05 21.15
CA ASP A 144 2.04 -22.32 21.90
C ASP A 144 0.64 -22.74 21.46
N LEU A 145 0.40 -22.81 20.14
CA LEU A 145 -0.86 -23.27 19.56
C LEU A 145 -1.12 -24.76 19.82
N ALA A 146 -0.08 -25.59 19.92
CA ALA A 146 -0.22 -26.99 20.31
C ALA A 146 -0.54 -27.15 21.79
N THR A 147 0.11 -26.36 22.65
CA THR A 147 -0.14 -26.30 24.10
C THR A 147 -1.59 -25.90 24.35
N LYS A 148 -2.04 -24.78 23.76
CA LYS A 148 -3.45 -24.38 23.80
C LYS A 148 -4.38 -25.48 23.28
N ARG A 149 -4.09 -26.08 22.13
CA ARG A 149 -4.94 -27.15 21.55
C ARG A 149 -5.08 -28.39 22.45
N LEU A 150 -4.07 -28.70 23.26
CA LEU A 150 -4.14 -29.77 24.25
C LEU A 150 -5.03 -29.36 25.44
N VAL A 151 -4.84 -28.15 25.98
CA VAL A 151 -5.69 -27.59 27.06
C VAL A 151 -7.16 -27.49 26.63
N ASP A 152 -7.44 -26.90 25.46
CA ASP A 152 -8.78 -26.80 24.86
C ASP A 152 -9.47 -28.17 24.70
N LYS A 153 -8.68 -29.25 24.53
CA LYS A 153 -9.14 -30.64 24.41
C LYS A 153 -9.06 -31.44 25.72
N LYS A 154 -8.73 -30.80 26.84
CA LYS A 154 -8.48 -31.44 28.14
C LYS A 154 -7.47 -32.59 28.07
N VAL A 155 -6.45 -32.49 27.23
CA VAL A 155 -5.33 -33.43 27.23
C VAL A 155 -4.24 -32.89 28.16
N VAL A 156 -3.87 -33.66 29.18
CA VAL A 156 -2.80 -33.33 30.13
C VAL A 156 -1.50 -33.10 29.36
N LEU A 157 -0.86 -31.94 29.54
CA LEU A 157 0.33 -31.59 28.77
C LEU A 157 1.50 -32.55 29.04
N PRO A 158 2.13 -33.13 28.00
CA PRO A 158 3.36 -33.89 28.14
C PRO A 158 4.56 -32.95 28.39
N GLY A 159 5.67 -33.51 28.87
CA GLY A 159 6.89 -32.72 29.13
C GLY A 159 7.40 -31.96 27.90
N VAL A 160 7.96 -30.76 28.14
CA VAL A 160 8.37 -29.78 27.10
C VAL A 160 9.16 -30.38 25.94
N THR A 161 10.09 -31.29 26.21
CA THR A 161 10.94 -31.94 25.21
C THR A 161 10.17 -32.86 24.25
N VAL A 162 9.02 -33.40 24.67
CA VAL A 162 8.12 -34.18 23.81
C VAL A 162 7.47 -33.27 22.77
N LEU A 163 6.97 -32.10 23.18
CA LEU A 163 6.38 -31.11 22.28
C LEU A 163 7.44 -30.46 21.37
N GLU A 164 8.62 -30.09 21.88
CA GLU A 164 9.71 -29.56 21.05
C GLU A 164 10.14 -30.56 19.95
N ARG A 165 10.23 -31.85 20.29
CA ARG A 165 10.48 -32.93 19.32
C ARG A 165 9.32 -33.10 18.33
N LEU A 166 8.07 -32.98 18.77
CA LEU A 166 6.89 -33.12 17.90
C LEU A 166 6.80 -31.97 16.88
N VAL A 167 6.98 -30.73 17.34
CA VAL A 167 7.01 -29.53 16.49
C VAL A 167 8.16 -29.65 15.48
N SER A 168 9.38 -29.93 15.96
CA SER A 168 10.56 -30.07 15.11
C SER A 168 10.39 -31.16 14.05
N GLY A 169 9.99 -32.37 14.46
CA GLY A 169 9.80 -33.50 13.54
C GLY A 169 8.60 -33.35 12.60
N SER A 170 7.58 -32.55 12.94
CA SER A 170 6.46 -32.25 12.04
C SER A 170 6.84 -31.20 11.00
N ARG A 171 7.59 -30.17 11.40
CA ARG A 171 8.20 -29.20 10.47
C ARG A 171 9.19 -29.86 9.52
N GLU A 172 10.11 -30.69 10.04
CA GLU A 172 11.11 -31.38 9.22
C GLU A 172 10.47 -32.31 8.18
N ARG A 173 9.39 -33.03 8.52
CA ARG A 173 8.62 -33.84 7.57
C ARG A 173 7.96 -32.99 6.48
N ALA A 174 7.37 -31.84 6.83
CA ALA A 174 6.76 -30.92 5.87
C ALA A 174 7.81 -30.20 4.98
N GLU A 175 9.03 -29.98 5.49
CA GLU A 175 10.17 -29.44 4.74
C GLU A 175 10.76 -30.49 3.79
N LYS A 176 11.00 -31.74 4.25
CA LYS A 176 11.45 -32.85 3.41
C LYS A 176 10.48 -33.16 2.26
N ARG A 177 9.16 -33.20 2.53
CA ARG A 177 8.15 -33.36 1.47
C ARG A 177 8.21 -32.22 0.45
N LEU A 178 8.30 -30.97 0.92
CA LEU A 178 8.36 -29.80 0.03
C LEU A 178 9.56 -29.88 -0.91
N TRP A 179 10.74 -30.26 -0.39
CA TRP A 179 11.94 -30.37 -1.21
C TRP A 179 11.84 -31.53 -2.20
N ALA A 180 11.36 -32.70 -1.80
CA ALA A 180 11.17 -33.84 -2.70
C ALA A 180 10.16 -33.54 -3.82
N THR A 181 9.01 -32.90 -3.51
CA THR A 181 8.01 -32.53 -4.52
C THR A 181 8.56 -31.51 -5.53
N LEU A 182 9.33 -30.52 -5.09
CA LEU A 182 9.98 -29.57 -6.00
C LEU A 182 11.12 -30.20 -6.81
N ALA A 183 11.95 -31.05 -6.19
CA ALA A 183 13.06 -31.72 -6.86
C ALA A 183 12.60 -32.72 -7.93
N ALA A 184 11.37 -33.22 -7.85
CA ALA A 184 10.76 -34.13 -8.83
C ALA A 184 10.04 -33.43 -9.99
N ALA A 185 9.85 -32.10 -9.96
CA ALA A 185 9.18 -31.34 -11.02
C ALA A 185 9.99 -31.17 -12.33
N PRO A 186 11.31 -30.87 -12.31
CA PRO A 186 12.09 -30.70 -13.54
C PRO A 186 12.50 -32.03 -14.19
N THR A 187 12.74 -32.02 -15.50
CA THR A 187 13.46 -33.12 -16.17
C THR A 187 14.91 -33.22 -15.69
N LYS A 188 15.63 -34.30 -16.02
CA LYS A 188 17.05 -34.46 -15.64
C LYS A 188 17.94 -33.37 -16.25
N GLU A 189 17.62 -32.95 -17.47
CA GLU A 189 18.32 -31.92 -18.24
C GLU A 189 18.05 -30.53 -17.63
N GLN A 190 16.78 -30.24 -17.31
CA GLN A 190 16.40 -29.05 -16.55
C GLN A 190 17.09 -29.01 -15.18
N ALA A 191 17.08 -30.11 -14.43
CA ALA A 191 17.71 -30.21 -13.11
C ALA A 191 19.24 -30.02 -13.15
N ALA A 192 19.90 -30.49 -14.22
CA ALA A 192 21.31 -30.24 -14.47
C ALA A 192 21.57 -28.76 -14.80
N GLY A 193 20.77 -28.17 -15.70
CA GLY A 193 20.86 -26.74 -16.05
C GLY A 193 20.66 -25.82 -14.84
N LEU A 194 19.66 -26.11 -14.01
CA LEU A 194 19.40 -25.39 -12.75
C LEU A 194 20.59 -25.49 -11.78
N GLN A 195 21.18 -26.68 -11.61
CA GLN A 195 22.36 -26.86 -10.76
C GLN A 195 23.62 -26.16 -11.33
N GLY A 196 23.69 -25.96 -12.65
CA GLY A 196 24.71 -25.11 -13.27
C GLY A 196 24.66 -23.64 -12.82
N LEU A 197 23.52 -23.13 -12.35
CA LEU A 197 23.35 -21.71 -12.00
C LEU A 197 24.15 -21.27 -10.77
N VAL A 198 24.48 -22.19 -9.85
CA VAL A 198 25.35 -21.88 -8.69
C VAL A 198 26.84 -21.95 -9.02
N VAL A 199 27.22 -22.56 -10.15
CA VAL A 199 28.62 -22.67 -10.59
C VAL A 199 29.07 -21.35 -11.23
N VAL A 200 30.27 -20.89 -10.89
CA VAL A 200 30.90 -19.72 -11.54
C VAL A 200 31.63 -20.19 -12.80
N PRO A 201 31.26 -19.73 -14.01
CA PRO A 201 31.95 -20.12 -15.23
C PRO A 201 33.40 -19.61 -15.28
N ALA A 202 34.29 -20.36 -15.93
CA ALA A 202 35.68 -19.97 -16.10
C ALA A 202 35.81 -18.55 -16.70
N GLY A 203 36.68 -17.72 -16.12
CA GLY A 203 36.86 -16.32 -16.50
C GLY A 203 35.79 -15.34 -16.01
N LYS A 204 34.67 -15.79 -15.44
CA LYS A 204 33.67 -14.91 -14.80
C LYS A 204 33.94 -14.73 -13.31
N ARG A 205 33.47 -13.60 -12.74
CA ARG A 205 33.50 -13.31 -11.30
C ARG A 205 32.18 -13.59 -10.56
N LEU A 206 31.12 -13.97 -11.29
CA LEU A 206 29.77 -14.21 -10.77
C LEU A 206 29.18 -15.44 -11.46
N SER A 207 28.33 -16.19 -10.75
CA SER A 207 27.52 -17.25 -11.35
C SER A 207 26.31 -16.69 -12.09
N GLU A 208 25.64 -17.51 -12.90
CA GLU A 208 24.40 -17.10 -13.57
C GLU A 208 23.25 -16.85 -12.58
N LEU A 209 23.16 -17.58 -11.46
CA LEU A 209 22.21 -17.25 -10.38
C LEU A 209 22.47 -15.84 -9.81
N ASP A 210 23.73 -15.49 -9.55
CA ASP A 210 24.09 -14.20 -8.99
C ASP A 210 23.88 -13.03 -9.98
N ARG A 211 23.85 -13.31 -11.29
CA ARG A 211 23.37 -12.39 -12.34
C ARG A 211 21.83 -12.31 -12.36
N LEU A 212 21.14 -13.44 -12.53
CA LEU A 212 19.70 -13.49 -12.79
C LEU A 212 18.84 -13.08 -11.60
N ARG A 213 19.33 -13.22 -10.36
CA ARG A 213 18.60 -12.76 -9.15
C ARG A 213 18.50 -11.24 -9.03
N ARG A 214 19.30 -10.46 -9.77
CA ARG A 214 19.38 -8.99 -9.66
C ARG A 214 18.62 -8.32 -10.81
N SER A 215 17.78 -7.36 -10.49
CA SER A 215 17.16 -6.49 -11.50
C SER A 215 18.19 -5.49 -12.07
N PRO A 216 18.08 -5.07 -13.35
CA PRO A 216 18.86 -3.95 -13.88
C PRO A 216 18.61 -2.65 -13.11
N ARG A 217 19.64 -1.82 -12.94
CA ARG A 217 19.55 -0.52 -12.25
C ARG A 217 19.55 0.68 -13.21
N ASP A 218 19.80 0.45 -14.49
CA ASP A 218 19.96 1.50 -15.48
C ASP A 218 18.57 1.98 -15.93
N ILE A 219 18.05 3.10 -15.43
CA ILE A 219 16.78 3.69 -15.92
C ILE A 219 17.03 4.33 -17.30
N THR A 220 17.17 3.47 -18.32
CA THR A 220 17.46 3.83 -19.71
C THR A 220 16.85 2.82 -20.67
N ALA A 221 16.75 3.17 -21.96
CA ALA A 221 16.38 2.21 -23.02
C ALA A 221 17.23 0.92 -23.03
N ARG A 222 18.51 1.00 -22.61
CA ARG A 222 19.39 -0.17 -22.48
C ARG A 222 19.03 -1.03 -21.25
N GLY A 223 18.52 -0.41 -20.19
CA GLY A 223 18.00 -1.11 -19.02
C GLY A 223 16.75 -1.92 -19.31
N VAL A 224 15.81 -1.35 -20.10
CA VAL A 224 14.63 -2.09 -20.59
C VAL A 224 15.07 -3.33 -21.36
N GLY A 225 16.00 -3.19 -22.31
CA GLY A 225 16.60 -4.32 -23.04
C GLY A 225 17.20 -5.39 -22.09
N LYS A 226 18.05 -4.99 -21.14
CA LYS A 226 18.62 -5.89 -20.12
C LYS A 226 17.56 -6.60 -19.25
N ALA A 227 16.42 -5.96 -19.00
CA ALA A 227 15.34 -6.53 -18.22
C ALA A 227 14.58 -7.60 -19.03
N LEU A 228 14.29 -7.32 -20.30
CA LEU A 228 13.72 -8.28 -21.24
C LEU A 228 14.66 -9.47 -21.48
N GLU A 229 15.96 -9.23 -21.72
CA GLU A 229 17.00 -10.28 -21.82
C GLU A 229 17.03 -11.20 -20.59
N ARG A 230 16.85 -10.63 -19.39
CA ARG A 230 16.81 -11.38 -18.13
C ARG A 230 15.52 -12.19 -17.99
N TYR A 231 14.37 -11.64 -18.38
CA TYR A 231 13.10 -12.36 -18.39
C TYR A 231 13.13 -13.52 -19.41
N GLU A 232 13.57 -13.27 -20.65
CA GLU A 232 13.72 -14.32 -21.67
C GLU A 232 14.68 -15.42 -21.20
N ALA A 233 15.82 -15.05 -20.59
CA ALA A 233 16.75 -16.02 -20.00
C ALA A 233 16.12 -16.85 -18.86
N LEU A 234 15.30 -16.25 -17.99
CA LEU A 234 14.59 -16.96 -16.92
C LEU A 234 13.50 -17.90 -17.45
N ASN A 235 12.82 -17.54 -18.54
CA ASN A 235 11.88 -18.44 -19.21
C ASN A 235 12.54 -19.69 -19.81
N THR A 236 13.82 -19.66 -20.20
CA THR A 236 14.50 -20.83 -20.79
C THR A 236 14.57 -22.06 -19.89
N PHE A 237 14.41 -21.90 -18.56
CA PHE A 237 14.36 -23.03 -17.64
C PHE A 237 13.04 -23.80 -17.67
N GLY A 238 12.00 -23.26 -18.33
CA GLY A 238 10.67 -23.89 -18.44
C GLY A 238 9.87 -23.92 -17.14
N GLY A 239 10.27 -23.16 -16.12
CA GLY A 239 9.72 -23.30 -14.77
C GLY A 239 8.26 -22.89 -14.60
N THR A 240 7.71 -22.17 -15.55
CA THR A 240 6.28 -21.82 -15.65
C THR A 240 5.39 -22.98 -16.09
N ALA A 241 5.97 -24.08 -16.61
CA ALA A 241 5.23 -25.25 -17.10
C ALA A 241 5.11 -26.40 -16.07
N TRP A 242 5.71 -26.27 -14.88
CA TRP A 242 5.60 -27.27 -13.83
C TRP A 242 4.31 -27.09 -13.02
N ASP A 243 3.53 -28.17 -12.84
CA ASP A 243 2.41 -28.16 -11.89
C ASP A 243 2.93 -28.14 -10.45
N LEU A 244 2.86 -26.96 -9.83
CA LEU A 244 3.18 -26.73 -8.42
C LEU A 244 1.92 -26.47 -7.57
N SER A 245 0.71 -26.72 -8.10
CA SER A 245 -0.57 -26.42 -7.44
C SER A 245 -0.73 -27.09 -6.07
N ALA A 246 -0.15 -28.29 -5.89
CA ALA A 246 -0.15 -29.01 -4.63
C ALA A 246 0.71 -28.35 -3.51
N ILE A 247 1.53 -27.35 -3.85
CA ILE A 247 2.44 -26.66 -2.92
C ILE A 247 1.83 -25.32 -2.47
N PRO A 248 1.61 -25.12 -1.16
CA PRO A 248 1.08 -23.85 -0.65
C PRO A 248 1.99 -22.66 -1.02
N PRO A 249 1.45 -21.58 -1.60
CA PRO A 249 2.26 -20.55 -2.26
C PRO A 249 3.24 -19.86 -1.30
N GLY A 250 2.88 -19.67 -0.03
CA GLY A 250 3.78 -19.11 1.00
C GLY A 250 5.03 -19.95 1.26
N ARG A 251 5.00 -21.27 1.02
CA ARG A 251 6.17 -22.17 1.11
C ARG A 251 7.09 -21.96 -0.09
N LEU A 252 6.52 -21.83 -1.30
CA LEU A 252 7.26 -21.54 -2.52
C LEU A 252 7.94 -20.16 -2.44
N GLN A 253 7.21 -19.11 -2.04
CA GLN A 253 7.76 -17.76 -1.87
C GLN A 253 8.87 -17.70 -0.81
N ALA A 254 8.84 -18.53 0.23
CA ALA A 254 9.90 -18.59 1.23
C ALA A 254 11.25 -19.09 0.65
N LEU A 255 11.21 -20.06 -0.27
CA LEU A 255 12.40 -20.53 -0.99
C LEU A 255 12.90 -19.48 -2.00
N VAL A 256 12.00 -18.80 -2.71
CA VAL A 256 12.34 -17.71 -3.64
C VAL A 256 13.03 -16.56 -2.91
N ARG A 257 12.51 -16.13 -1.75
CA ARG A 257 13.13 -15.07 -0.94
C ARG A 257 14.53 -15.46 -0.47
N PHE A 258 14.73 -16.73 -0.06
CA PHE A 258 16.07 -17.23 0.25
C PHE A 258 16.99 -17.17 -0.98
N ALA A 259 16.54 -17.61 -2.15
CA ALA A 259 17.31 -17.61 -3.39
C ALA A 259 17.64 -16.20 -3.92
N ARG A 260 16.73 -15.22 -3.74
CA ARG A 260 16.99 -13.80 -4.07
C ARG A 260 18.02 -13.17 -3.13
N ALA A 261 17.99 -13.50 -1.83
CA ALA A 261 18.91 -12.95 -0.83
C ALA A 261 20.31 -13.59 -0.86
N ALA A 262 20.39 -14.92 -0.90
CA ALA A 262 21.64 -15.69 -0.79
C ALA A 262 22.60 -15.43 -1.96
N ARG A 263 23.92 -15.53 -1.70
CA ARG A 263 24.94 -15.68 -2.76
C ARG A 263 24.90 -17.10 -3.30
N ALA A 264 25.37 -17.31 -4.53
CA ALA A 264 25.41 -18.62 -5.18
C ALA A 264 26.02 -19.74 -4.32
N GLN A 265 27.11 -19.45 -3.59
CA GLN A 265 27.76 -20.39 -2.67
C GLN A 265 26.78 -20.94 -1.61
N ALA A 266 26.07 -20.07 -0.90
CA ALA A 266 25.12 -20.45 0.16
C ALA A 266 23.86 -21.19 -0.37
N VAL A 267 23.64 -21.23 -1.69
CA VAL A 267 22.66 -22.11 -2.34
C VAL A 267 23.32 -23.43 -2.76
N SER A 268 24.59 -23.40 -3.19
CA SER A 268 25.40 -24.59 -3.49
C SER A 268 25.61 -25.50 -2.28
N ASP A 269 25.85 -24.89 -1.10
CA ASP A 269 26.09 -25.53 0.20
C ASP A 269 24.84 -26.24 0.79
N LEU A 270 23.67 -26.09 0.16
CA LEU A 270 22.45 -26.76 0.60
C LEU A 270 22.53 -28.28 0.33
N ALA A 271 22.37 -29.08 1.38
CA ALA A 271 22.40 -30.53 1.28
C ALA A 271 21.13 -31.12 0.64
N GLY A 272 21.31 -32.12 -0.23
CA GLY A 272 20.25 -32.92 -0.84
C GLY A 272 19.24 -32.11 -1.67
N ASP A 273 18.01 -32.63 -1.74
CA ASP A 273 16.90 -32.08 -2.54
C ASP A 273 16.65 -30.59 -2.29
N ARG A 274 16.97 -30.08 -1.09
CA ARG A 274 16.80 -28.67 -0.74
C ARG A 274 17.49 -27.72 -1.72
N ARG A 275 18.65 -28.10 -2.28
CA ARG A 275 19.34 -27.29 -3.29
C ARG A 275 18.53 -27.18 -4.57
N LEU A 276 18.15 -28.32 -5.15
CA LEU A 276 17.37 -28.36 -6.39
C LEU A 276 15.99 -27.72 -6.18
N ALA A 277 15.32 -28.02 -5.07
CA ALA A 277 14.04 -27.40 -4.71
C ALA A 277 14.10 -25.86 -4.60
N THR A 278 15.21 -25.31 -4.09
CA THR A 278 15.42 -23.86 -4.03
C THR A 278 15.60 -23.26 -5.43
N LEU A 279 16.30 -23.97 -6.33
CA LEU A 279 16.53 -23.55 -7.71
C LEU A 279 15.28 -23.71 -8.60
N VAL A 280 14.48 -24.76 -8.38
CA VAL A 280 13.15 -24.96 -8.99
C VAL A 280 12.19 -23.85 -8.54
N ALA A 281 12.11 -23.57 -7.25
CA ALA A 281 11.28 -22.47 -6.74
C ALA A 281 11.69 -21.11 -7.34
N PHE A 282 13.01 -20.85 -7.45
CA PHE A 282 13.54 -19.68 -8.14
C PHE A 282 13.10 -19.66 -9.62
N ALA A 283 13.33 -20.72 -10.39
CA ALA A 283 13.00 -20.76 -11.82
C ALA A 283 11.48 -20.73 -12.13
N ALA A 284 10.62 -21.20 -11.22
CA ALA A 284 9.17 -21.14 -11.38
C ALA A 284 8.59 -19.73 -11.13
N VAL A 285 9.21 -18.93 -10.26
CA VAL A 285 8.63 -17.65 -9.79
C VAL A 285 9.38 -16.42 -10.31
N MET A 286 10.69 -16.52 -10.51
CA MET A 286 11.49 -15.40 -11.00
C MET A 286 11.13 -14.89 -12.40
N PRO A 287 10.60 -15.68 -13.36
CA PRO A 287 10.15 -15.12 -14.63
C PRO A 287 9.02 -14.10 -14.43
N GLN A 288 8.02 -14.42 -13.58
CA GLN A 288 6.92 -13.51 -13.23
C GLN A 288 7.44 -12.20 -12.62
N ILE A 289 8.37 -12.31 -11.66
CA ILE A 289 9.01 -11.15 -11.02
C ILE A 289 9.84 -10.33 -12.03
N ALA A 290 10.59 -11.00 -12.92
CA ALA A 290 11.42 -10.32 -13.91
C ALA A 290 10.60 -9.62 -15.01
N ALA A 291 9.40 -10.13 -15.33
CA ALA A 291 8.45 -9.45 -16.21
C ALA A 291 7.86 -8.19 -15.56
N ASP A 292 7.41 -8.29 -14.30
CA ASP A 292 6.91 -7.13 -13.55
C ASP A 292 7.99 -6.03 -13.41
N GLU A 293 9.21 -6.42 -13.06
CA GLU A 293 10.39 -5.53 -13.00
C GLU A 293 10.76 -4.94 -14.38
N ALA A 294 10.55 -5.66 -15.49
CA ALA A 294 10.85 -5.15 -16.84
C ALA A 294 9.85 -4.09 -17.32
N ILE A 295 8.56 -4.28 -17.03
CA ILE A 295 7.52 -3.28 -17.31
C ILE A 295 7.70 -2.06 -16.38
N GLU A 296 8.17 -2.26 -15.15
CA GLU A 296 8.54 -1.17 -14.24
C GLU A 296 9.75 -0.34 -14.74
N VAL A 297 10.80 -0.97 -15.26
CA VAL A 297 11.92 -0.24 -15.90
C VAL A 297 11.45 0.51 -17.15
N PHE A 298 10.50 -0.03 -17.91
CA PHE A 298 9.83 0.68 -19.02
C PHE A 298 9.06 1.91 -18.52
N ASP A 299 8.26 1.77 -17.46
CA ASP A 299 7.47 2.84 -16.86
C ASP A 299 8.36 3.99 -16.36
N LEU A 300 9.42 3.66 -15.61
CA LEU A 300 10.39 4.63 -15.10
C LEU A 300 11.09 5.41 -16.23
N VAL A 301 11.48 4.72 -17.31
CA VAL A 301 12.08 5.34 -18.50
C VAL A 301 11.10 6.25 -19.22
N MET A 302 9.86 5.81 -19.45
CA MET A 302 8.85 6.65 -20.10
C MET A 302 8.45 7.84 -19.24
N GLY A 303 8.28 7.65 -17.92
CA GLY A 303 8.04 8.72 -16.97
C GLY A 303 9.13 9.79 -16.99
N ASP A 304 10.40 9.40 -17.12
CA ASP A 304 11.49 10.37 -17.22
C ASP A 304 11.56 11.06 -18.60
N LEU A 305 11.26 10.35 -19.68
CA LEU A 305 11.12 10.97 -21.00
C LEU A 305 10.00 12.01 -21.02
N ILE A 306 8.85 11.73 -20.39
CA ILE A 306 7.73 12.67 -20.24
C ILE A 306 8.15 13.88 -19.40
N ARG A 307 8.61 13.65 -18.15
CA ARG A 307 9.04 14.74 -17.23
C ARG A 307 10.12 15.63 -17.83
N SER A 308 11.16 15.04 -18.43
CA SER A 308 12.28 15.79 -19.02
C SER A 308 11.86 16.56 -20.28
N SER A 309 10.90 16.05 -21.06
CA SER A 309 10.36 16.75 -22.24
C SER A 309 9.47 17.94 -21.83
N SER A 310 8.57 17.75 -20.86
CA SER A 310 7.77 18.85 -20.29
C SER A 310 8.64 19.91 -19.61
N THR A 311 9.65 19.50 -18.83
CA THR A 311 10.62 20.42 -18.21
C THR A 311 11.42 21.20 -19.25
N LYS A 312 11.84 20.54 -20.35
CA LYS A 312 12.53 21.21 -21.46
C LYS A 312 11.60 22.21 -22.16
N MET A 313 10.34 21.85 -22.41
CA MET A 313 9.36 22.75 -23.01
C MET A 313 9.12 23.98 -22.14
N THR A 314 8.91 23.80 -20.83
CA THR A 314 8.75 24.92 -19.88
C THR A 314 9.97 25.83 -19.87
N LYS A 315 11.19 25.27 -19.83
CA LYS A 315 12.45 26.05 -19.90
C LYS A 315 12.64 26.76 -21.25
N GLN A 316 12.13 26.21 -22.34
CA GLN A 316 12.16 26.88 -23.65
C GLN A 316 11.13 28.03 -23.69
N ARG A 317 9.89 27.79 -23.28
CA ARG A 317 8.83 28.81 -23.21
C ARG A 317 9.22 29.99 -22.33
N LEU A 318 9.85 29.75 -21.18
CA LEU A 318 10.34 30.81 -20.28
C LEU A 318 11.49 31.64 -20.89
N ARG A 319 12.28 31.09 -21.81
CA ARG A 319 13.31 31.84 -22.53
C ARG A 319 12.69 32.74 -23.59
N THR A 320 11.80 32.18 -24.41
CA THR A 320 11.18 32.89 -25.55
C THR A 320 10.02 33.79 -25.15
N LEU A 321 9.62 33.81 -23.88
CA LEU A 321 8.50 34.62 -23.39
C LEU A 321 8.75 36.12 -23.61
N LYS A 322 9.97 36.60 -23.33
CA LYS A 322 10.33 38.02 -23.53
C LYS A 322 10.26 38.46 -25.00
N ASP A 323 10.69 37.58 -25.90
CA ASP A 323 10.67 37.84 -27.35
C ASP A 323 9.22 37.88 -27.87
N LEU A 324 8.38 36.98 -27.36
CA LEU A 324 6.94 36.94 -27.63
C LEU A 324 6.22 38.17 -27.06
N ASP A 325 6.52 38.58 -25.82
CA ASP A 325 5.94 39.77 -25.18
C ASP A 325 6.31 41.05 -25.94
N ALA A 326 7.59 41.21 -26.33
CA ALA A 326 8.05 42.35 -27.11
C ALA A 326 7.36 42.42 -28.48
N ALA A 327 7.26 41.29 -29.18
CA ALA A 327 6.57 41.22 -30.46
C ALA A 327 5.06 41.47 -30.33
N ALA A 328 4.41 40.96 -29.28
CA ALA A 328 3.00 41.20 -28.99
C ALA A 328 2.72 42.68 -28.62
N ILE A 329 3.63 43.35 -27.91
CA ILE A 329 3.54 44.78 -27.62
C ILE A 329 3.62 45.60 -28.91
N LEU A 330 4.57 45.29 -29.81
CA LEU A 330 4.69 45.98 -31.11
C LEU A 330 3.42 45.80 -31.96
N LEU A 331 2.92 44.57 -32.12
CA LEU A 331 1.70 44.32 -32.89
C LEU A 331 0.46 44.97 -32.26
N ARG A 332 0.38 45.04 -30.92
CA ARG A 332 -0.66 45.78 -30.21
C ARG A 332 -0.56 47.29 -30.45
N GLN A 333 0.65 47.87 -30.50
CA GLN A 333 0.86 49.28 -30.79
C GLN A 333 0.41 49.62 -32.22
N ALA A 334 0.80 48.81 -33.22
CA ALA A 334 0.32 48.97 -34.59
C ALA A 334 -1.21 48.87 -34.69
N TRP A 335 -1.83 47.87 -34.03
CA TRP A 335 -3.28 47.72 -34.03
C TRP A 335 -4.00 48.90 -33.36
N ILE A 336 -3.47 49.44 -32.26
CA ILE A 336 -4.04 50.63 -31.60
C ILE A 336 -3.91 51.87 -32.49
N ALA A 337 -2.80 52.05 -33.20
CA ALA A 337 -2.64 53.16 -34.15
C ALA A 337 -3.66 53.05 -35.30
N VAL A 338 -3.76 51.87 -35.93
CA VAL A 338 -4.74 51.58 -37.00
C VAL A 338 -6.17 51.84 -36.52
N CYS A 339 -6.55 51.31 -35.35
CA CYS A 339 -7.91 51.50 -34.82
C CYS A 339 -8.18 52.94 -34.36
N GLY A 340 -7.17 53.67 -33.87
CA GLY A 340 -7.30 55.08 -33.49
C GLY A 340 -7.58 55.95 -34.71
N THR A 341 -6.79 55.79 -35.77
CA THR A 341 -6.99 56.50 -37.05
C THR A 341 -8.30 56.09 -37.71
N ALA A 342 -8.67 54.80 -37.70
CA ALA A 342 -9.94 54.30 -38.25
C ALA A 342 -11.19 54.69 -37.44
N ALA A 343 -11.04 55.27 -36.25
CA ALA A 343 -12.13 55.80 -35.44
C ALA A 343 -12.38 57.31 -35.64
N ASP A 344 -11.46 58.01 -36.30
CA ASP A 344 -11.63 59.39 -36.75
C ASP A 344 -12.33 59.41 -38.12
N PRO A 345 -13.48 60.08 -38.29
CA PRO A 345 -14.15 60.20 -39.59
C PRO A 345 -13.29 60.81 -40.71
N GLU A 346 -12.29 61.64 -40.37
CA GLU A 346 -11.35 62.27 -41.31
C GLU A 346 -9.98 61.55 -41.36
N GLY A 347 -9.84 60.41 -40.67
CA GLY A 347 -8.57 59.69 -40.50
C GLY A 347 -8.13 58.85 -41.70
N ASP A 348 -7.14 59.33 -42.45
CA ASP A 348 -6.56 58.55 -43.56
C ASP A 348 -5.58 57.45 -43.07
N ILE A 349 -6.11 56.22 -43.03
CA ILE A 349 -5.35 54.99 -42.72
C ILE A 349 -4.20 54.77 -43.72
N ARG A 350 -4.29 55.23 -44.98
CA ARG A 350 -3.20 55.08 -45.96
C ARG A 350 -2.03 56.00 -45.64
N ALA A 351 -2.27 57.30 -45.45
CA ALA A 351 -1.23 58.24 -45.01
C ALA A 351 -0.56 57.81 -43.69
N MET A 352 -1.32 57.21 -42.76
CA MET A 352 -0.76 56.61 -41.54
C MET A 352 0.14 55.40 -41.84
N LEU A 353 -0.25 54.50 -42.76
CA LEU A 353 0.57 53.34 -43.15
C LEU A 353 1.82 53.75 -43.95
N ASP A 354 1.70 54.74 -44.84
CA ASP A 354 2.82 55.25 -45.64
C ASP A 354 3.88 55.99 -44.80
N THR A 355 3.52 56.43 -43.58
CA THR A 355 4.44 57.03 -42.60
C THR A 355 4.91 56.06 -41.51
N MET A 356 4.43 54.81 -41.50
CA MET A 356 4.75 53.79 -40.52
C MET A 356 5.85 52.84 -41.04
N ASP A 357 6.93 52.66 -40.28
CA ASP A 357 7.89 51.57 -40.58
C ASP A 357 7.24 50.21 -40.30
N VAL A 358 6.85 49.52 -41.37
CA VAL A 358 6.25 48.18 -41.32
C VAL A 358 7.27 47.06 -41.07
N GLY A 359 8.58 47.32 -41.22
CA GLY A 359 9.63 46.32 -41.06
C GLY A 359 9.65 45.65 -39.67
N PRO A 360 9.69 46.42 -38.56
CA PRO A 360 9.58 45.91 -37.20
C PRO A 360 8.28 45.13 -36.95
N PHE A 361 7.16 45.53 -37.55
CA PHE A 361 5.88 44.82 -37.38
C PHE A 361 5.83 43.50 -38.16
N HIS A 362 6.46 43.42 -39.34
CA HIS A 362 6.66 42.14 -40.03
C HIS A 362 7.59 41.21 -39.23
N ALA A 363 8.71 41.71 -38.69
CA ALA A 363 9.61 40.93 -37.83
C ALA A 363 8.93 40.46 -36.54
N ALA A 364 8.08 41.29 -35.93
CA ALA A 364 7.24 40.92 -34.80
C ALA A 364 6.18 39.86 -35.19
N ALA A 365 5.53 40.00 -36.34
CA ALA A 365 4.58 39.01 -36.85
C ALA A 365 5.22 37.64 -37.11
N ASP A 366 6.42 37.60 -37.71
CA ASP A 366 7.17 36.34 -37.90
C ASP A 366 7.67 35.76 -36.56
N THR A 367 8.02 36.61 -35.59
CA THR A 367 8.39 36.19 -34.23
C THR A 367 7.20 35.57 -33.49
N VAL A 368 6.02 36.20 -33.53
CA VAL A 368 4.78 35.61 -33.01
C VAL A 368 4.42 34.32 -33.74
N LYS A 369 4.52 34.28 -35.07
CA LYS A 369 4.28 33.08 -35.89
C LYS A 369 5.24 31.92 -35.61
N LEU A 370 6.46 32.21 -35.12
CA LEU A 370 7.45 31.19 -34.71
C LEU A 370 7.26 30.73 -33.26
N LEU A 371 6.83 31.63 -32.35
CA LEU A 371 6.81 31.41 -30.91
C LEU A 371 5.42 31.12 -30.31
N ALA A 372 4.35 31.60 -30.94
CA ALA A 372 2.99 31.30 -30.53
C ALA A 372 2.63 29.87 -30.91
N GLN A 373 2.21 29.10 -29.92
CA GLN A 373 1.72 27.73 -30.08
C GLN A 373 0.25 27.69 -29.64
N GLY A 374 -0.50 26.71 -30.16
CA GLY A 374 -1.82 26.42 -29.61
C GLY A 374 -1.73 25.97 -28.15
N PRO A 375 -2.84 26.01 -27.40
CA PRO A 375 -2.91 25.26 -26.15
C PRO A 375 -2.58 23.79 -26.41
N ASP A 376 -1.77 23.20 -25.53
CA ASP A 376 -1.47 21.77 -25.49
C ASP A 376 -0.73 21.19 -26.72
N ASP A 377 0.28 21.90 -27.26
CA ASP A 377 1.12 21.41 -28.38
C ASP A 377 2.60 21.12 -28.02
N GLY A 378 3.14 21.74 -26.97
CA GLY A 378 4.60 21.81 -26.77
C GLY A 378 5.28 20.59 -26.12
N ALA A 379 4.62 19.91 -25.19
CA ALA A 379 5.24 18.82 -24.42
C ALA A 379 5.35 17.53 -25.25
N GLU A 380 4.25 17.21 -25.94
CA GLU A 380 4.10 16.09 -26.86
C GLU A 380 5.04 16.23 -28.05
N GLN A 381 5.27 17.46 -28.57
CA GLN A 381 6.26 17.71 -29.61
C GLN A 381 7.69 17.44 -29.12
N MET A 382 8.04 17.86 -27.90
CA MET A 382 9.34 17.55 -27.29
C MET A 382 9.50 16.04 -27.00
N LEU A 383 8.42 15.35 -26.67
CA LEU A 383 8.40 13.90 -26.43
C LEU A 383 8.48 13.10 -27.74
N ALA A 384 7.82 13.56 -28.82
CA ALA A 384 7.93 12.97 -30.16
C ALA A 384 9.38 12.99 -30.67
N ALA A 385 10.14 14.04 -30.36
CA ALA A 385 11.58 14.11 -30.65
C ALA A 385 12.42 13.05 -29.91
N ARG A 386 11.88 12.39 -28.88
CA ARG A 386 12.52 11.24 -28.17
C ARG A 386 12.29 9.89 -28.86
N TYR A 387 11.64 9.85 -30.03
CA TYR A 387 11.40 8.63 -30.83
C TYR A 387 12.61 7.68 -30.90
N ASN A 388 13.83 8.20 -31.12
CA ASN A 388 15.05 7.39 -31.22
C ASN A 388 15.43 6.63 -29.92
N THR A 389 14.92 7.05 -28.76
CA THR A 389 15.06 6.32 -27.49
C THR A 389 14.01 5.22 -27.37
N ILE A 390 12.76 5.52 -27.73
CA ILE A 390 11.62 4.60 -27.65
C ILE A 390 11.76 3.44 -28.65
N ALA A 391 12.18 3.74 -29.88
CA ALA A 391 12.41 2.77 -30.94
C ALA A 391 13.53 1.74 -30.64
N ARG A 392 14.31 1.93 -29.57
CA ARG A 392 15.36 0.99 -29.11
C ARG A 392 14.86 -0.10 -28.17
N PHE A 393 13.65 0.01 -27.60
CA PHE A 393 13.11 -0.98 -26.67
C PHE A 393 11.68 -1.42 -27.02
N LEU A 394 10.85 -0.54 -27.59
CA LEU A 394 9.45 -0.86 -27.90
C LEU A 394 9.27 -2.10 -28.80
N PRO A 395 10.08 -2.33 -29.86
CA PRO A 395 9.90 -3.49 -30.73
C PRO A 395 10.14 -4.84 -30.04
N ASP A 396 10.93 -4.84 -28.96
CA ASP A 396 11.24 -6.04 -28.18
C ASP A 396 10.25 -6.17 -27.01
N LEU A 397 9.86 -5.07 -26.35
CA LEU A 397 8.77 -5.05 -25.37
C LEU A 397 7.46 -5.65 -25.95
N LEU A 398 7.09 -5.26 -27.17
CA LEU A 398 5.91 -5.77 -27.90
C LEU A 398 6.13 -7.15 -28.57
N LYS A 399 7.33 -7.73 -28.48
CA LYS A 399 7.63 -9.13 -28.85
C LYS A 399 7.57 -10.04 -27.63
N THR A 400 8.16 -9.59 -26.53
CA THR A 400 8.45 -10.38 -25.33
C THR A 400 7.23 -10.50 -24.39
N PHE A 401 6.30 -9.53 -24.44
CA PHE A 401 5.02 -9.62 -23.74
C PHE A 401 3.83 -9.61 -24.72
N GLU A 402 2.82 -10.40 -24.36
CA GLU A 402 1.49 -10.38 -24.94
C GLU A 402 0.61 -9.52 -24.03
N PHE A 403 -0.01 -8.49 -24.60
CA PHE A 403 -0.79 -7.50 -23.86
C PHE A 403 -2.28 -7.73 -24.12
N GLU A 404 -3.04 -7.88 -23.05
CA GLU A 404 -4.50 -7.98 -23.03
C GLU A 404 -5.11 -6.67 -22.51
N SER A 405 -6.44 -6.51 -22.62
CA SER A 405 -7.12 -5.30 -22.17
C SER A 405 -8.54 -5.55 -21.69
N SER A 406 -9.01 -4.67 -20.81
CA SER A 406 -10.44 -4.44 -20.64
C SER A 406 -11.02 -3.73 -21.88
N PRO A 407 -12.36 -3.64 -22.03
CA PRO A 407 -12.99 -2.89 -23.13
C PRO A 407 -12.58 -1.41 -23.24
N ALA A 408 -12.09 -0.82 -22.14
CA ALA A 408 -11.54 0.54 -22.15
C ALA A 408 -10.15 0.63 -22.80
N GLY A 409 -9.36 -0.45 -22.74
CA GLY A 409 -8.00 -0.52 -23.28
C GLY A 409 -7.90 -0.99 -24.74
N GLU A 410 -8.98 -1.53 -25.33
CA GLU A 410 -9.02 -1.97 -26.73
C GLU A 410 -8.44 -0.93 -27.73
N PRO A 411 -8.75 0.40 -27.63
CA PRO A 411 -8.19 1.41 -28.52
C PRO A 411 -6.66 1.54 -28.47
N VAL A 412 -6.05 1.11 -27.36
CA VAL A 412 -4.60 1.11 -27.16
C VAL A 412 -4.00 -0.19 -27.72
N LEU A 413 -4.64 -1.34 -27.52
CA LEU A 413 -4.20 -2.59 -28.16
C LEU A 413 -4.26 -2.51 -29.69
N ASP A 414 -5.34 -1.99 -30.26
CA ASP A 414 -5.46 -1.71 -31.72
C ASP A 414 -4.24 -0.94 -32.23
N ALA A 415 -3.86 0.12 -31.50
CA ALA A 415 -2.74 0.98 -31.86
C ALA A 415 -1.37 0.28 -31.71
N LEU A 416 -1.19 -0.56 -30.69
CA LEU A 416 0.04 -1.33 -30.48
C LEU A 416 0.19 -2.46 -31.51
N ALA A 417 -0.90 -3.15 -31.85
CA ALA A 417 -0.95 -4.12 -32.94
C ALA A 417 -0.63 -3.45 -34.30
N PHE A 418 -1.20 -2.26 -34.55
CA PHE A 418 -0.86 -1.45 -35.72
C PHE A 418 0.63 -1.08 -35.72
N VAL A 419 1.18 -0.55 -34.63
CA VAL A 419 2.61 -0.20 -34.50
C VAL A 419 3.52 -1.42 -34.70
N LYS A 420 3.15 -2.60 -34.18
CA LYS A 420 3.85 -3.87 -34.39
C LYS A 420 3.90 -4.25 -35.89
N SER A 421 2.82 -3.98 -36.64
CA SER A 421 2.76 -4.15 -38.11
C SER A 421 3.62 -3.15 -38.90
N LEU A 422 4.03 -2.01 -38.32
CA LEU A 422 4.86 -1.00 -39.00
C LEU A 422 6.35 -1.38 -39.10
N LYS A 423 6.76 -2.54 -38.57
CA LYS A 423 8.12 -3.10 -38.67
C LYS A 423 8.37 -3.56 -40.12
N GLY A 424 9.40 -3.03 -40.77
CA GLY A 424 9.73 -3.33 -42.17
C GLY A 424 8.83 -2.70 -43.25
N ARG A 425 7.65 -2.15 -42.89
CA ARG A 425 6.74 -1.48 -43.82
C ARG A 425 7.41 -0.30 -44.54
N ARG A 426 7.51 -0.39 -45.88
CA ARG A 426 8.05 0.66 -46.77
C ARG A 426 7.00 1.60 -47.38
N ARG A 427 5.73 1.15 -47.52
CA ARG A 427 4.65 2.00 -48.08
C ARG A 427 4.23 3.09 -47.09
N PRO A 428 3.92 4.33 -47.52
CA PRO A 428 3.37 5.38 -46.67
C PRO A 428 2.15 4.91 -45.86
N ILE A 429 1.93 5.50 -44.69
CA ILE A 429 0.76 5.23 -43.84
C ILE A 429 -0.34 6.20 -44.26
N GLN A 430 -1.52 5.67 -44.58
CA GLN A 430 -2.72 6.45 -44.91
C GLN A 430 -3.48 6.79 -43.64
N ALA A 431 -4.11 7.96 -43.57
CA ALA A 431 -4.79 8.43 -42.36
C ALA A 431 -5.91 7.48 -41.86
N TRP A 432 -6.60 6.80 -42.78
CA TRP A 432 -7.67 5.84 -42.47
C TRP A 432 -7.17 4.48 -41.95
N GLU A 433 -5.88 4.16 -42.11
CA GLU A 433 -5.29 2.93 -41.55
C GLU A 433 -4.99 3.05 -40.04
N VAL A 434 -4.98 4.26 -39.49
CA VAL A 434 -4.51 4.54 -38.12
C VAL A 434 -5.66 4.39 -37.11
N PRO A 435 -5.52 3.58 -36.05
CA PRO A 435 -6.49 3.50 -34.95
C PRO A 435 -6.53 4.79 -34.09
N ALA A 436 -7.11 5.87 -34.63
CA ALA A 436 -7.03 7.22 -34.06
C ALA A 436 -7.87 7.45 -32.79
N LYS A 437 -8.51 6.41 -32.22
CA LYS A 437 -9.41 6.49 -31.06
C LYS A 437 -8.70 6.89 -29.77
N PHE A 438 -7.49 6.40 -29.52
CA PHE A 438 -6.74 6.65 -28.27
C PHE A 438 -6.02 8.02 -28.24
N LEU A 439 -5.94 8.72 -29.38
CA LEU A 439 -5.16 9.95 -29.50
C LEU A 439 -5.85 11.14 -28.83
N THR A 440 -5.13 11.83 -27.94
CA THR A 440 -5.54 13.15 -27.40
C THR A 440 -5.61 14.21 -28.51
N SER A 441 -6.18 15.38 -28.21
CA SER A 441 -6.16 16.55 -29.11
C SER A 441 -4.75 16.94 -29.55
N ALA A 442 -3.80 16.98 -28.61
CA ALA A 442 -2.37 17.20 -28.85
C ALA A 442 -1.78 16.16 -29.79
N TRP A 443 -1.89 14.87 -29.45
CA TRP A 443 -1.33 13.80 -30.28
C TRP A 443 -2.00 13.69 -31.65
N ARG A 444 -3.30 13.98 -31.77
CA ARG A 444 -4.00 13.99 -33.06
C ARG A 444 -3.46 15.09 -34.00
N ARG A 445 -3.13 16.29 -33.48
CA ARG A 445 -2.47 17.36 -34.25
C ARG A 445 -1.08 16.94 -34.75
N LEU A 446 -0.29 16.24 -33.93
CA LEU A 446 1.06 15.81 -34.27
C LEU A 446 1.10 14.59 -35.21
N VAL A 447 0.13 13.67 -35.10
CA VAL A 447 0.03 12.46 -35.96
C VAL A 447 -0.55 12.80 -37.34
N PHE A 448 -1.48 13.76 -37.41
CA PHE A 448 -2.10 14.23 -38.65
C PHE A 448 -1.85 15.75 -38.83
N PRO A 449 -0.62 16.14 -39.21
CA PRO A 449 -0.28 17.55 -39.36
C PRO A 449 -1.11 18.22 -40.47
N PRO A 450 -1.50 19.50 -40.31
CA PRO A 450 -2.24 20.23 -41.33
C PRO A 450 -1.42 20.48 -42.61
N PRO A 451 -2.07 20.76 -43.76
CA PRO A 451 -1.39 21.21 -44.98
C PRO A 451 -0.57 22.49 -44.71
N PRO A 452 0.54 22.75 -45.42
CA PRO A 452 0.87 22.25 -46.77
C PRO A 452 1.68 20.94 -46.83
N MET A 453 1.76 20.17 -45.74
CA MET A 453 2.25 18.78 -45.80
C MET A 453 1.45 17.96 -46.84
N PRO A 454 2.07 16.97 -47.53
CA PRO A 454 1.39 16.17 -48.54
C PRO A 454 0.10 15.53 -48.01
N VAL A 455 -0.99 15.68 -48.75
CA VAL A 455 -2.32 15.24 -48.31
C VAL A 455 -2.30 13.76 -47.90
N ALA A 456 -2.82 13.48 -46.70
CA ALA A 456 -2.82 12.19 -46.01
C ALA A 456 -1.46 11.66 -45.47
N SER A 457 -0.42 12.50 -45.34
CA SER A 457 0.83 12.10 -44.66
C SER A 457 0.66 11.96 -43.14
N VAL A 458 0.77 10.73 -42.62
CA VAL A 458 0.79 10.42 -41.17
C VAL A 458 2.21 10.45 -40.62
N GLU A 459 2.47 11.20 -39.54
CA GLU A 459 3.79 11.25 -38.90
C GLU A 459 4.04 10.01 -38.03
N LYS A 460 4.76 9.04 -38.62
CA LYS A 460 5.04 7.73 -38.01
C LYS A 460 5.74 7.83 -36.64
N ARG A 461 6.61 8.82 -36.42
CA ARG A 461 7.32 9.00 -35.14
C ARG A 461 6.37 9.45 -34.05
N ALA A 462 5.52 10.44 -34.33
CA ALA A 462 4.50 10.92 -33.39
C ALA A 462 3.55 9.78 -33.00
N LEU A 463 3.09 8.99 -33.98
CA LEU A 463 2.20 7.85 -33.73
C LEU A 463 2.84 6.81 -32.79
N ILE A 464 4.10 6.43 -33.05
CA ILE A 464 4.80 5.43 -32.23
C ILE A 464 5.03 5.94 -30.79
N VAL A 465 5.35 7.22 -30.63
CA VAL A 465 5.52 7.81 -29.29
C VAL A 465 4.18 7.91 -28.55
N ALA A 466 3.12 8.39 -29.22
CA ALA A 466 1.77 8.45 -28.68
C ALA A 466 1.27 7.09 -28.19
N SER A 467 1.41 6.02 -29.00
CA SER A 467 1.04 4.66 -28.60
C SER A 467 1.84 4.15 -27.40
N THR A 468 3.09 4.61 -27.22
CA THR A 468 3.95 4.20 -26.09
C THR A 468 3.54 4.91 -24.79
N GLU A 469 3.17 6.18 -24.86
CA GLU A 469 2.61 6.93 -23.72
C GLU A 469 1.20 6.43 -23.35
N ALA A 470 0.38 6.09 -24.35
CA ALA A 470 -0.92 5.46 -24.13
C ALA A 470 -0.79 4.09 -23.46
N LEU A 471 0.15 3.24 -23.89
CA LEU A 471 0.47 1.97 -23.21
C LEU A 471 0.84 2.18 -21.75
N ARG A 472 1.74 3.13 -21.44
CA ARG A 472 2.10 3.48 -20.07
C ARG A 472 0.86 3.88 -19.26
N THR A 473 0.01 4.73 -19.82
CA THR A 473 -1.18 5.26 -19.13
C THR A 473 -2.21 4.15 -18.87
N ALA A 474 -2.45 3.28 -19.86
CA ALA A 474 -3.38 2.16 -19.74
C ALA A 474 -2.89 1.09 -18.74
N LEU A 475 -1.58 0.83 -18.67
CA LEU A 475 -0.96 -0.05 -17.67
C LEU A 475 -1.17 0.47 -16.24
N HIS A 476 -0.95 1.77 -15.99
CA HIS A 476 -1.21 2.40 -14.67
C HIS A 476 -2.68 2.36 -14.23
N ARG A 477 -3.60 2.18 -15.18
CA ARG A 477 -5.05 2.04 -14.91
C ARG A 477 -5.55 0.60 -14.93
N HIS A 478 -4.67 -0.37 -15.24
CA HIS A 478 -5.05 -1.75 -15.58
C HIS A 478 -6.09 -1.85 -16.73
N GLU A 479 -6.20 -0.81 -17.57
CA GLU A 479 -6.97 -0.85 -18.83
C GLU A 479 -6.34 -1.83 -19.81
N VAL A 480 -5.00 -1.89 -19.81
CA VAL A 480 -4.14 -2.86 -20.50
C VAL A 480 -3.29 -3.56 -19.45
N TYR A 481 -3.07 -4.87 -19.60
CA TYR A 481 -2.30 -5.71 -18.68
C TYR A 481 -1.58 -6.85 -19.41
N VAL A 482 -0.77 -7.63 -18.69
CA VAL A 482 -0.14 -8.87 -19.17
C VAL A 482 -0.58 -10.00 -18.24
N GLU A 483 -1.29 -11.01 -18.77
CA GLU A 483 -1.88 -12.06 -17.95
C GLU A 483 -0.80 -12.88 -17.21
N GLY A 484 -1.13 -13.33 -16.00
CA GLY A 484 -0.22 -14.04 -15.11
C GLY A 484 0.80 -13.17 -14.35
N LEU A 485 0.87 -11.86 -14.54
CA LEU A 485 1.77 -10.97 -13.77
C LEU A 485 1.18 -10.53 -12.40
N ARG A 486 2.01 -9.94 -11.52
CA ARG A 486 1.58 -9.53 -10.15
C ARG A 486 1.29 -8.05 -10.00
N LYS A 487 2.08 -7.19 -10.63
CA LYS A 487 1.94 -5.73 -10.57
C LYS A 487 1.22 -5.21 -11.80
N TRP A 488 1.58 -5.72 -12.99
CA TRP A 488 0.99 -5.32 -14.26
C TRP A 488 0.05 -6.39 -14.86
N GLY A 489 -0.47 -7.25 -13.98
CA GLY A 489 -1.41 -8.31 -14.33
C GLY A 489 -2.87 -7.88 -14.30
N ASN A 490 -3.72 -8.80 -14.74
CA ASN A 490 -5.17 -8.68 -14.71
C ASN A 490 -5.66 -8.51 -13.24
N PRO A 491 -6.33 -7.39 -12.89
CA PRO A 491 -6.79 -7.17 -11.52
C PRO A 491 -7.86 -8.18 -11.10
N ASN A 492 -8.62 -8.71 -12.06
CA ASN A 492 -9.71 -9.64 -11.80
C ASN A 492 -9.24 -11.09 -11.60
N ALA A 493 -8.02 -11.44 -12.02
CA ALA A 493 -7.48 -12.80 -11.92
C ALA A 493 -7.22 -13.30 -10.46
N ARG A 494 -7.46 -12.45 -9.45
CA ARG A 494 -7.45 -12.83 -8.02
C ARG A 494 -8.83 -12.85 -7.37
N LEU A 495 -9.88 -12.49 -8.10
CA LEU A 495 -11.25 -12.61 -7.64
C LEU A 495 -11.70 -14.07 -7.76
N LEU A 496 -12.73 -14.44 -7.00
CA LEU A 496 -13.42 -15.71 -7.22
C LEU A 496 -14.22 -15.59 -8.52
N ASN A 497 -14.04 -16.54 -9.44
CA ASN A 497 -14.94 -16.70 -10.57
C ASN A 497 -16.30 -17.23 -10.10
N ASP A 498 -17.35 -17.11 -10.93
CA ASP A 498 -18.74 -17.41 -10.54
C ASP A 498 -18.91 -18.78 -9.86
N THR A 499 -18.22 -19.81 -10.35
CA THR A 499 -18.29 -21.17 -9.80
C THR A 499 -17.56 -21.33 -8.47
N ALA A 500 -16.40 -20.69 -8.28
CA ALA A 500 -15.71 -20.67 -6.99
C ALA A 500 -16.39 -19.74 -5.98
N TRP A 501 -17.06 -18.67 -6.45
CA TRP A 501 -17.87 -17.79 -5.62
C TRP A 501 -19.08 -18.52 -5.07
N GLU A 502 -19.95 -19.10 -5.90
CA GLU A 502 -21.15 -19.79 -5.41
C GLU A 502 -20.80 -21.00 -4.51
N ALA A 503 -19.66 -21.66 -4.75
CA ALA A 503 -19.15 -22.72 -3.86
C ALA A 503 -18.63 -22.21 -2.50
N ALA A 504 -18.18 -20.96 -2.41
CA ALA A 504 -17.68 -20.34 -1.17
C ALA A 504 -18.73 -19.47 -0.45
N ARG A 505 -19.71 -18.96 -1.18
CA ARG A 505 -20.67 -17.90 -0.81
C ARG A 505 -21.25 -18.07 0.58
N SER A 506 -21.91 -19.20 0.87
CA SER A 506 -22.54 -19.43 2.17
C SER A 506 -21.55 -19.33 3.34
N ARG A 507 -20.34 -19.87 3.17
CA ARG A 507 -19.29 -19.85 4.20
C ARG A 507 -18.70 -18.45 4.39
N VAL A 508 -18.53 -17.69 3.30
CA VAL A 508 -18.02 -16.31 3.35
C VAL A 508 -19.06 -15.36 3.94
N CYS A 509 -20.35 -15.56 3.64
CA CYS A 509 -21.46 -14.85 4.27
C CYS A 509 -21.51 -15.13 5.79
N GLU A 510 -21.38 -16.39 6.21
CA GLU A 510 -21.32 -16.78 7.63
C GLU A 510 -20.07 -16.22 8.34
N GLU A 511 -18.90 -16.24 7.70
CA GLU A 511 -17.64 -15.66 8.22
C GLU A 511 -17.66 -14.13 8.35
N LEU A 512 -18.61 -13.43 7.71
CA LEU A 512 -18.71 -11.97 7.68
C LEU A 512 -20.00 -11.41 8.30
N ASP A 513 -20.87 -12.27 8.87
CA ASP A 513 -22.19 -11.91 9.40
C ASP A 513 -23.11 -11.21 8.36
N LEU A 514 -23.17 -11.76 7.14
CA LEU A 514 -23.94 -11.24 6.01
C LEU A 514 -25.03 -12.22 5.54
N ASP A 515 -26.19 -11.71 5.15
CA ASP A 515 -27.23 -12.51 4.48
C ASP A 515 -26.73 -13.05 3.12
N VAL A 516 -26.97 -14.35 2.86
CA VAL A 516 -26.61 -15.02 1.59
C VAL A 516 -27.35 -14.43 0.38
N LYS A 517 -28.53 -13.85 0.61
CA LYS A 517 -29.30 -13.10 -0.40
C LYS A 517 -29.07 -11.59 -0.21
N PRO A 518 -28.65 -10.85 -1.26
CA PRO A 518 -28.35 -9.43 -1.13
C PRO A 518 -29.61 -8.58 -0.97
N ASP A 519 -30.79 -9.09 -1.35
CA ASP A 519 -32.06 -8.37 -1.46
C ASP A 519 -32.38 -7.49 -0.23
N LYS A 520 -32.23 -8.04 0.98
CA LYS A 520 -32.51 -7.36 2.25
C LYS A 520 -31.49 -6.25 2.56
N ILE A 521 -30.22 -6.47 2.21
CA ILE A 521 -29.13 -5.49 2.38
C ILE A 521 -29.29 -4.36 1.35
N LEU A 522 -29.59 -4.71 0.10
CA LEU A 522 -29.82 -3.76 -0.99
C LEU A 522 -31.08 -2.91 -0.74
N ALA A 523 -32.16 -3.49 -0.23
CA ALA A 523 -33.33 -2.74 0.21
C ALA A 523 -32.95 -1.70 1.28
N GLY A 524 -32.29 -2.11 2.37
CA GLY A 524 -31.87 -1.19 3.43
C GLY A 524 -30.94 -0.05 2.96
N TRP A 525 -30.07 -0.28 1.97
CA TRP A 525 -29.27 0.78 1.35
C TRP A 525 -30.08 1.66 0.38
N THR A 526 -31.03 1.08 -0.35
CA THR A 526 -31.91 1.80 -1.29
C THR A 526 -32.86 2.72 -0.52
N ASP A 527 -33.55 2.20 0.49
CA ASP A 527 -34.46 2.95 1.37
C ASP A 527 -33.73 4.09 2.07
N ARG A 528 -32.48 3.86 2.52
CA ARG A 528 -31.63 4.89 3.15
C ARG A 528 -31.17 5.96 2.16
N LEU A 529 -30.82 5.58 0.93
CA LEU A 529 -30.42 6.53 -0.12
C LEU A 529 -31.60 7.37 -0.60
N ASP A 530 -32.76 6.75 -0.81
CA ASP A 530 -34.02 7.40 -1.18
C ASP A 530 -34.50 8.35 -0.07
N SER A 531 -34.50 7.91 1.19
CA SER A 531 -34.82 8.77 2.35
C SER A 531 -33.90 9.98 2.43
N ALA A 532 -32.59 9.79 2.33
CA ALA A 532 -31.61 10.88 2.36
C ALA A 532 -31.73 11.80 1.13
N HIS A 533 -32.14 11.28 -0.04
CA HIS A 533 -32.37 12.09 -1.23
C HIS A 533 -33.64 12.94 -1.10
N ARG A 534 -34.72 12.40 -0.51
CA ARG A 534 -35.95 13.15 -0.22
C ARG A 534 -35.71 14.21 0.85
N GLU A 535 -35.09 13.85 1.97
CA GLU A 535 -34.68 14.77 3.04
C GLU A 535 -33.82 15.92 2.50
N PHE A 536 -32.86 15.62 1.62
CA PHE A 536 -32.06 16.63 0.93
C PHE A 536 -32.90 17.50 -0.02
N ALA A 537 -33.81 16.92 -0.81
CA ALA A 537 -34.62 17.65 -1.78
C ALA A 537 -35.66 18.57 -1.11
N ASP A 538 -36.35 18.08 -0.08
CA ASP A 538 -37.31 18.83 0.73
C ASP A 538 -36.59 19.95 1.51
N GLY A 539 -35.40 19.66 2.05
CA GLY A 539 -34.55 20.64 2.73
C GLY A 539 -33.85 21.65 1.81
N LEU A 540 -33.69 21.36 0.51
CA LEU A 540 -32.84 22.14 -0.40
C LEU A 540 -33.24 23.62 -0.50
N ALA A 541 -34.55 23.89 -0.55
CA ALA A 541 -35.06 25.27 -0.63
C ALA A 541 -34.82 26.10 0.64
N ALA A 542 -34.54 25.44 1.77
CA ALA A 542 -34.25 26.06 3.07
C ALA A 542 -32.76 25.97 3.47
N ASN A 543 -31.90 25.37 2.64
CA ASN A 543 -30.51 25.07 2.99
C ASN A 543 -29.54 26.18 2.53
N PRO A 544 -29.01 27.05 3.41
CA PRO A 544 -28.08 28.13 3.03
C PRO A 544 -26.69 27.63 2.59
N ALA A 545 -26.37 26.35 2.85
CA ALA A 545 -25.09 25.76 2.47
C ALA A 545 -25.07 25.22 1.03
N VAL A 546 -26.20 25.20 0.31
CA VAL A 546 -26.30 24.66 -1.05
C VAL A 546 -27.16 25.56 -1.92
N ARG A 547 -26.65 25.95 -3.10
CA ARG A 547 -27.42 26.67 -4.11
C ARG A 547 -27.15 26.15 -5.51
N ILE A 548 -28.11 26.35 -6.41
CA ILE A 548 -27.99 25.96 -7.83
C ILE A 548 -27.94 27.24 -8.67
N GLU A 549 -26.86 27.43 -9.41
CA GLU A 549 -26.66 28.56 -10.34
C GLU A 549 -26.52 28.05 -11.79
N GLN A 550 -27.06 28.81 -12.75
CA GLN A 550 -26.84 28.57 -14.18
C GLN A 550 -25.47 29.11 -14.61
N GLN A 551 -24.56 28.24 -15.06
CA GLN A 551 -23.31 28.63 -15.70
C GLN A 551 -23.23 28.01 -17.10
N GLY A 552 -23.18 28.87 -18.14
CA GLY A 552 -23.07 28.42 -19.53
C GLY A 552 -24.26 27.61 -20.05
N GLY A 553 -25.47 27.89 -19.56
CA GLY A 553 -26.69 27.15 -19.94
C GLY A 553 -26.83 25.79 -19.26
N ARG A 554 -26.10 25.54 -18.17
CA ARG A 554 -26.19 24.31 -17.36
C ARG A 554 -26.34 24.68 -15.88
N ASP A 555 -27.18 23.94 -15.19
CA ASP A 555 -27.33 24.04 -13.74
C ASP A 555 -26.08 23.48 -13.04
N ARG A 556 -25.56 24.22 -12.06
CA ARG A 556 -24.37 23.87 -11.30
C ARG A 556 -24.65 24.02 -9.81
N ILE A 557 -24.49 22.92 -9.07
CA ILE A 557 -24.52 22.94 -7.61
C ILE A 557 -23.28 23.68 -7.12
N ILE A 558 -23.48 24.67 -6.25
CA ILE A 558 -22.45 25.38 -5.51
C ILE A 558 -22.71 25.13 -4.04
N LEU A 559 -21.72 24.52 -3.39
CA LEU A 559 -21.67 24.38 -1.95
C LEU A 559 -21.05 25.65 -1.36
N THR A 560 -21.68 26.22 -0.34
CA THR A 560 -21.05 27.22 0.52
C THR A 560 -19.88 26.54 1.25
N GLY A 561 -18.76 27.24 1.42
CA GLY A 561 -17.65 26.71 2.22
C GLY A 561 -18.09 26.50 3.67
N LEU A 562 -17.49 25.53 4.35
CA LEU A 562 -17.68 25.39 5.79
C LEU A 562 -17.23 26.68 6.49
N ASP A 563 -18.07 27.20 7.39
CA ASP A 563 -17.67 28.30 8.26
C ASP A 563 -16.42 27.92 9.06
N ARG A 564 -15.49 28.87 9.23
CA ARG A 564 -14.35 28.65 10.12
C ARG A 564 -14.88 28.48 11.53
N LEU A 565 -14.47 27.41 12.21
CA LEU A 565 -14.73 27.23 13.64
C LEU A 565 -14.20 28.46 14.40
N ASP A 566 -15.07 29.12 15.16
CA ASP A 566 -14.71 30.28 15.99
C ASP A 566 -13.78 29.85 17.13
N GLU A 567 -12.47 29.94 16.88
CA GLU A 567 -11.44 29.63 17.87
C GLU A 567 -11.49 30.63 19.04
N PRO A 568 -11.79 30.20 20.28
CA PRO A 568 -11.79 31.07 21.45
C PRO A 568 -10.43 31.75 21.64
N ALA A 569 -10.41 32.93 22.27
CA ALA A 569 -9.16 33.64 22.57
C ALA A 569 -8.21 32.76 23.41
N SER A 570 -8.74 32.05 24.41
CA SER A 570 -8.02 31.07 25.23
C SER A 570 -7.46 29.89 24.42
N LEU A 571 -8.15 29.40 23.39
CA LEU A 571 -7.63 28.35 22.52
C LEU A 571 -6.48 28.85 21.65
N ARG A 572 -6.55 30.10 21.16
CA ARG A 572 -5.46 30.72 20.39
C ARG A 572 -4.24 31.04 21.25
N GLU A 573 -4.43 31.42 22.51
CA GLU A 573 -3.33 31.53 23.47
C GLU A 573 -2.75 30.15 23.81
N LEU A 574 -3.59 29.13 24.07
CA LEU A 574 -3.15 27.76 24.31
C LEU A 574 -2.37 27.17 23.11
N HIS A 575 -2.84 27.36 21.87
CA HIS A 575 -2.11 26.93 20.68
C HIS A 575 -0.73 27.59 20.60
N LYS A 576 -0.65 28.91 20.80
CA LYS A 576 0.63 29.65 20.83
C LYS A 576 1.54 29.16 21.97
N GLU A 577 0.96 28.82 23.13
CA GLU A 577 1.67 28.28 24.28
C GLU A 577 2.14 26.83 24.10
N VAL A 578 1.43 26.02 23.31
CA VAL A 578 1.85 24.67 22.91
C VAL A 578 2.91 24.75 21.82
N GLU A 579 2.71 25.58 20.80
CA GLU A 579 3.65 25.81 19.70
C GLU A 579 5.00 26.37 20.21
N ALA A 580 4.98 27.26 21.20
CA ALA A 580 6.19 27.76 21.87
C ALA A 580 6.88 26.73 22.81
N ARG A 581 6.28 25.56 23.04
CA ARG A 581 6.86 24.43 23.80
C ARG A 581 7.15 23.19 22.95
N LEU A 582 6.64 23.14 21.72
CA LEU A 582 6.99 22.11 20.76
C LEU A 582 8.40 22.38 20.20
N PRO A 583 9.27 21.37 20.12
CA PRO A 583 10.61 21.53 19.58
C PRO A 583 10.56 21.71 18.06
N ALA A 584 11.24 22.74 17.56
CA ALA A 584 11.39 22.99 16.12
C ALA A 584 12.50 22.10 15.55
N VAL A 585 12.15 20.84 15.28
CA VAL A 585 13.03 19.82 14.68
C VAL A 585 12.79 19.70 13.16
N ASP A 586 13.83 19.39 12.40
CA ASP A 586 13.69 19.13 10.97
C ASP A 586 12.97 17.77 10.73
N LEU A 587 12.33 17.59 9.57
CA LEU A 587 11.50 16.39 9.30
C LEU A 587 12.23 15.03 9.51
N PRO A 588 13.53 14.88 9.22
CA PRO A 588 14.31 13.68 9.57
C PRO A 588 14.53 13.46 11.08
N GLU A 589 14.59 14.54 11.86
CA GLU A 589 14.89 14.53 13.30
C GLU A 589 13.64 14.23 14.14
N MET A 590 12.45 14.53 13.61
CA MET A 590 11.16 14.21 14.23
C MET A 590 11.04 12.74 14.70
N VAL A 591 11.70 11.80 14.01
CA VAL A 591 11.72 10.37 14.39
C VAL A 591 12.54 10.12 15.67
N LEU A 592 13.63 10.88 15.87
CA LEU A 592 14.47 10.83 17.07
C LEU A 592 13.83 11.61 18.23
N GLU A 593 13.18 12.73 17.94
CA GLU A 593 12.46 13.53 18.94
C GLU A 593 11.34 12.71 19.61
N VAL A 594 10.52 12.02 18.82
CA VAL A 594 9.45 11.13 19.34
C VAL A 594 10.04 9.95 20.13
N ASP A 595 11.20 9.42 19.73
CA ASP A 595 11.89 8.37 20.48
C ASP A 595 12.41 8.87 21.84
N SER A 596 12.85 10.14 21.93
CA SER A 596 13.24 10.75 23.20
C SER A 596 12.08 10.84 24.20
N TRP A 597 10.83 11.00 23.71
CA TRP A 597 9.63 11.02 24.55
C TRP A 597 9.16 9.61 24.94
N VAL A 598 9.28 8.66 24.02
CA VAL A 598 8.89 7.25 24.20
C VAL A 598 9.90 6.36 23.49
N PRO A 599 10.94 5.84 24.17
CA PRO A 599 11.99 5.04 23.52
C PRO A 599 11.41 3.75 22.96
N TYR A 600 11.22 3.72 21.65
CA TYR A 600 10.58 2.68 20.85
C TYR A 600 11.51 2.13 19.76
N LEU A 601 12.54 2.90 19.36
CA LEU A 601 13.56 2.44 18.41
C LEU A 601 14.31 1.22 18.98
N GLY A 602 14.55 1.18 20.29
CA GLY A 602 15.15 0.04 21.00
C GLY A 602 14.32 -1.24 21.02
N ASP A 603 13.03 -1.20 20.68
CA ASP A 603 12.18 -2.39 20.54
C ASP A 603 12.40 -3.12 19.19
N PHE A 604 13.17 -2.52 18.26
CA PHE A 604 13.46 -3.09 16.94
C PHE A 604 14.63 -4.08 16.94
N THR A 605 14.29 -5.38 16.94
CA THR A 605 15.28 -6.47 16.90
C THR A 605 15.71 -6.86 15.48
N HIS A 606 17.00 -7.16 15.29
CA HIS A 606 17.54 -7.62 14.02
C HIS A 606 17.08 -9.06 13.69
N VAL A 607 16.77 -9.30 12.41
CA VAL A 607 16.07 -10.50 11.90
C VAL A 607 16.76 -11.85 12.22
N SER A 608 18.06 -11.85 12.52
CA SER A 608 18.85 -13.06 12.78
C SER A 608 19.00 -13.46 14.27
N GLU A 609 18.31 -12.77 15.20
CA GLU A 609 18.27 -13.06 16.65
C GLU A 609 19.61 -13.05 17.42
N ALA A 610 20.76 -12.96 16.74
CA ALA A 610 22.00 -12.50 17.33
C ALA A 610 21.89 -11.00 17.65
N ASN A 611 22.20 -10.63 18.91
CA ASN A 611 22.32 -9.23 19.32
C ASN A 611 23.20 -8.45 18.34
N SER A 612 22.78 -7.24 17.97
CA SER A 612 23.61 -6.34 17.17
C SER A 612 24.92 -6.09 17.93
N ARG A 613 26.06 -6.35 17.28
CA ARG A 613 27.39 -6.06 17.83
C ARG A 613 27.81 -4.61 17.51
N MET A 614 26.85 -3.71 17.51
CA MET A 614 27.00 -2.38 16.93
C MET A 614 26.16 -1.40 17.73
N ASP A 615 26.83 -0.32 18.12
CA ASP A 615 26.27 0.82 18.82
C ASP A 615 25.38 1.64 17.87
N ASP A 616 24.56 2.54 18.42
CA ASP A 616 23.69 3.49 17.70
C ASP A 616 22.78 2.87 16.61
N LEU A 617 22.32 1.62 16.82
CA LEU A 617 21.35 0.96 15.93
C LEU A 617 20.08 1.80 15.77
N GLU A 618 19.63 2.47 16.82
CA GLU A 618 18.42 3.29 16.87
C GLU A 618 18.50 4.44 15.84
N LEU A 619 19.64 5.12 15.74
CA LEU A 619 19.92 6.14 14.73
C LEU A 619 19.86 5.58 13.29
N SER A 620 20.40 4.37 13.09
CA SER A 620 20.31 3.67 11.78
C SER A 620 18.85 3.34 11.41
N VAL A 621 18.01 3.02 12.40
CA VAL A 621 16.59 2.73 12.18
C VAL A 621 15.82 4.02 11.89
N ALA A 622 16.04 5.10 12.65
CA ALA A 622 15.43 6.41 12.38
C ALA A 622 15.76 6.91 10.96
N ALA A 623 17.03 6.80 10.55
CA ALA A 623 17.48 7.14 9.20
C ALA A 623 16.73 6.37 8.10
N VAL A 624 16.55 5.05 8.26
CA VAL A 624 15.82 4.21 7.29
C VAL A 624 14.32 4.49 7.31
N LEU A 625 13.72 4.70 8.49
CA LEU A 625 12.31 5.08 8.61
C LEU A 625 12.03 6.40 7.88
N THR A 626 12.87 7.41 8.08
CA THR A 626 12.79 8.70 7.36
C THR A 626 12.95 8.50 5.85
N ALA A 627 13.99 7.78 5.41
CA ALA A 627 14.31 7.55 4.00
C ALA A 627 13.14 6.97 3.20
N GLU A 628 12.46 5.98 3.77
CA GLU A 628 11.33 5.28 3.16
C GLU A 628 10.02 6.08 3.31
N ALA A 629 9.72 6.63 4.51
CA ALA A 629 8.47 7.36 4.76
C ALA A 629 8.35 8.69 4.00
N THR A 630 9.48 9.36 3.75
CA THR A 630 9.54 10.60 2.93
C THR A 630 9.81 10.32 1.44
N ASN A 631 10.08 9.07 1.07
CA ASN A 631 10.39 8.63 -0.30
C ASN A 631 11.59 9.36 -0.94
N VAL A 632 12.52 9.89 -0.13
CA VAL A 632 13.78 10.50 -0.60
C VAL A 632 14.90 9.47 -0.82
N GLY A 633 14.72 8.25 -0.29
CA GLY A 633 15.72 7.18 -0.32
C GLY A 633 16.86 7.40 0.67
N VAL A 634 17.78 6.44 0.76
CA VAL A 634 18.86 6.50 1.76
C VAL A 634 20.02 7.43 1.39
N GLU A 635 20.23 7.74 0.11
CA GLU A 635 21.40 8.48 -0.38
C GLU A 635 21.56 9.89 0.26
N PRO A 636 20.49 10.70 0.46
CA PRO A 636 20.60 12.00 1.14
C PRO A 636 20.89 11.93 2.65
N ILE A 637 20.82 10.74 3.25
CA ILE A 637 20.97 10.49 4.69
C ILE A 637 22.30 9.75 4.97
N VAL A 638 23.07 9.39 3.93
CA VAL A 638 24.41 8.83 4.07
C VAL A 638 25.36 9.85 4.69
N HIS A 639 26.08 9.44 5.73
CA HIS A 639 27.19 10.22 6.27
C HIS A 639 28.38 9.32 6.60
N ASP A 640 29.37 9.28 5.71
CA ASP A 640 30.52 8.35 5.81
C ASP A 640 31.42 8.58 7.04
N GLY A 641 31.24 9.70 7.77
CA GLY A 641 31.89 9.97 9.06
C GLY A 641 31.15 9.43 10.30
N VAL A 642 30.02 8.73 10.12
CA VAL A 642 29.22 8.13 11.21
C VAL A 642 28.86 6.70 10.81
N ASP A 643 29.37 5.69 11.54
CA ASP A 643 29.22 4.28 11.15
C ASP A 643 27.74 3.82 11.06
N ALA A 644 26.87 4.34 11.93
CA ALA A 644 25.42 4.10 11.90
C ALA A 644 24.72 4.67 10.64
N LEU A 645 25.31 5.71 10.02
CA LEU A 645 24.81 6.36 8.80
C LEU A 645 25.64 6.00 7.55
N ASN A 646 26.55 5.02 7.66
CA ASN A 646 27.36 4.58 6.54
C ASN A 646 26.50 3.99 5.41
N ARG A 647 26.86 4.32 4.17
CA ARG A 647 26.12 3.91 2.96
C ARG A 647 25.87 2.41 2.86
N ASP A 648 26.87 1.58 3.09
CA ASP A 648 26.72 0.12 3.00
C ASP A 648 25.96 -0.46 4.20
N PHE A 649 25.82 0.29 5.30
CA PHE A 649 25.04 -0.07 6.46
C PHE A 649 23.54 0.25 6.30
N LEU A 650 23.19 1.49 5.93
CA LEU A 650 21.81 1.88 5.63
C LEU A 650 21.22 1.01 4.50
N VAL A 651 21.99 0.75 3.45
CA VAL A 651 21.61 -0.15 2.35
C VAL A 651 21.49 -1.61 2.77
N ARG A 652 22.12 -2.04 3.88
CA ARG A 652 21.95 -3.39 4.45
C ARG A 652 20.63 -3.53 5.19
N GLN A 653 20.23 -2.50 5.93
CA GLN A 653 18.94 -2.47 6.65
C GLN A 653 17.75 -2.30 5.68
N ALA A 654 17.81 -1.32 4.77
CA ALA A 654 16.76 -1.06 3.77
C ALA A 654 16.48 -2.27 2.86
N ARG A 655 17.51 -3.08 2.54
CA ARG A 655 17.35 -4.34 1.77
C ARG A 655 16.52 -5.42 2.46
N LEU A 656 16.17 -5.27 3.75
CA LEU A 656 15.22 -6.16 4.41
C LEU A 656 13.76 -5.75 4.12
N GLY A 657 13.49 -4.49 3.77
CA GLY A 657 12.13 -3.96 3.54
C GLY A 657 11.59 -4.07 2.11
N ALA A 658 12.46 -4.12 1.10
CA ALA A 658 12.10 -3.96 -0.32
C ALA A 658 11.33 -5.14 -0.99
N ASP A 659 10.56 -5.94 -0.24
CA ASP A 659 9.96 -7.19 -0.74
C ASP A 659 8.67 -7.64 0.02
N LEU A 660 7.77 -6.73 0.42
CA LEU A 660 6.42 -7.05 0.93
C LEU A 660 5.44 -5.84 0.89
N PRO A 661 4.11 -6.03 0.69
CA PRO A 661 3.09 -4.98 0.90
C PRO A 661 2.77 -4.64 2.37
N GLN A 662 3.75 -4.69 3.27
CA GLN A 662 3.59 -4.39 4.70
C GLN A 662 4.84 -3.70 5.29
N PRO A 663 4.70 -2.89 6.37
CA PRO A 663 5.76 -2.03 6.92
C PRO A 663 7.01 -2.78 7.44
N PRO A 664 8.13 -2.06 7.73
CA PRO A 664 9.48 -2.57 7.49
C PRO A 664 9.90 -3.77 8.35
N ALA A 665 10.93 -4.45 7.88
CA ALA A 665 11.35 -5.78 8.35
C ALA A 665 12.07 -5.82 9.72
N LEU A 666 11.87 -4.81 10.57
CA LEU A 666 12.23 -4.81 11.98
C LEU A 666 10.96 -5.12 12.78
N ARG A 667 10.99 -6.16 13.62
CA ARG A 667 9.78 -6.59 14.34
C ARG A 667 9.67 -5.90 15.71
N LEU A 668 8.70 -4.99 15.83
CA LEU A 668 8.16 -4.55 17.11
C LEU A 668 7.79 -5.74 18.00
N ARG A 669 8.21 -5.68 19.26
CA ARG A 669 8.10 -6.76 20.25
C ARG A 669 6.68 -6.85 20.83
N ARG A 670 5.70 -7.34 20.03
CA ARG A 670 4.33 -7.61 20.50
C ARG A 670 4.35 -8.49 21.76
N GLY A 671 4.04 -7.90 22.92
CA GLY A 671 3.89 -8.63 24.18
C GLY A 671 4.34 -7.93 25.47
N HIS A 672 4.89 -6.71 25.45
CA HIS A 672 5.26 -6.02 26.70
C HIS A 672 4.11 -5.13 27.22
N PRO A 673 3.62 -5.31 28.47
CA PRO A 673 2.52 -4.51 29.03
C PRO A 673 2.86 -3.03 29.32
N ALA A 674 4.12 -2.61 29.09
CA ALA A 674 4.60 -1.27 29.39
C ALA A 674 3.93 -0.16 28.54
N VAL A 675 3.58 -0.47 27.28
CA VAL A 675 3.07 0.51 26.31
C VAL A 675 1.69 1.06 26.72
N GLN A 676 0.78 0.19 27.17
CA GLN A 676 -0.55 0.63 27.64
C GLN A 676 -0.49 1.35 29.01
N GLY A 677 0.46 0.98 29.88
CA GLY A 677 0.63 1.62 31.19
C GLY A 677 1.14 3.06 31.09
N ARG A 678 2.17 3.32 30.25
CA ARG A 678 2.84 4.64 30.21
C ARG A 678 1.99 5.74 29.57
N VAL A 679 1.20 5.44 28.54
CA VAL A 679 0.29 6.44 27.93
C VAL A 679 -0.74 6.95 28.94
N ARG A 680 -1.28 6.06 29.79
CA ARG A 680 -2.18 6.43 30.90
C ARG A 680 -1.53 7.40 31.88
N HIS A 681 -0.25 7.18 32.20
CA HIS A 681 0.51 8.02 33.12
C HIS A 681 0.82 9.43 32.59
N LEU A 682 0.89 9.60 31.27
CA LEU A 682 1.10 10.92 30.65
C LEU A 682 -0.20 11.77 30.72
N VAL A 683 -1.34 11.16 30.40
CA VAL A 683 -2.67 11.81 30.47
C VAL A 683 -3.01 12.23 31.90
N GLN A 684 -2.59 11.44 32.91
CA GLN A 684 -2.78 11.74 34.33
C GLN A 684 -1.88 12.85 34.91
N ARG A 685 -1.07 13.54 34.09
CA ARG A 685 -0.24 14.69 34.52
C ARG A 685 -0.67 16.03 33.95
N LEU A 686 -1.76 16.10 33.20
CA LEU A 686 -2.45 17.37 32.95
C LEU A 686 -3.10 17.86 34.27
N PRO A 687 -3.04 19.16 34.59
CA PRO A 687 -3.75 19.70 35.75
C PRO A 687 -5.26 19.50 35.56
N GLN A 688 -5.93 18.97 36.58
CA GLN A 688 -7.38 18.85 36.57
C GLN A 688 -8.00 20.25 36.71
N LEU A 689 -8.69 20.69 35.67
CA LEU A 689 -9.62 21.82 35.75
C LEU A 689 -10.96 21.27 36.27
N ASP A 690 -11.30 21.64 37.50
CA ASP A 690 -12.57 21.27 38.14
C ASP A 690 -13.74 22.06 37.55
N ASP A 691 -14.35 21.53 36.48
CA ASP A 691 -15.68 21.96 36.02
C ASP A 691 -16.76 21.40 36.96
N GLN A 692 -17.11 22.17 38.01
CA GLN A 692 -18.29 21.96 38.84
C GLN A 692 -19.40 22.94 38.44
N PRO A 693 -20.58 22.48 37.97
CA PRO A 693 -21.64 23.36 37.50
C PRO A 693 -22.39 24.01 38.68
N GLN A 694 -22.25 25.33 38.84
CA GLN A 694 -23.02 26.09 39.83
C GLN A 694 -24.29 26.68 39.18
N PRO A 695 -25.50 26.45 39.75
CA PRO A 695 -26.75 26.98 39.20
C PRO A 695 -27.04 28.42 39.67
N ASP A 696 -27.83 29.14 38.87
CA ASP A 696 -28.29 30.51 39.15
C ASP A 696 -29.00 30.67 40.50
N ARG A 697 -28.58 31.69 41.26
CA ARG A 697 -29.42 32.57 42.12
C ARG A 697 -28.61 33.74 42.67
N GLY A 698 -29.03 34.96 42.33
CA GLY A 698 -28.38 36.19 42.80
C GLY A 698 -28.90 36.74 44.14
N SER A 699 -28.23 37.80 44.61
CA SER A 699 -28.61 38.69 45.71
C SER A 699 -28.57 38.11 47.14
N GLN A 700 -27.51 38.43 47.92
CA GLN A 700 -27.60 39.35 49.06
C GLN A 700 -26.23 39.66 49.75
N LEU A 701 -26.05 40.95 50.07
CA LEU A 701 -25.36 41.60 51.19
C LEU A 701 -24.07 41.02 51.89
N ILE A 702 -22.99 41.83 51.80
CA ILE A 702 -22.24 42.49 52.91
C ILE A 702 -21.33 41.66 53.87
N GLN A 703 -20.04 42.10 53.94
CA GLN A 703 -19.02 41.90 55.02
C GLN A 703 -18.56 40.44 55.30
N THR A 704 -17.37 40.11 55.83
CA THR A 704 -16.04 40.72 56.10
C THR A 704 -15.08 39.52 56.22
N GLY A 705 -13.77 39.53 55.97
CA GLY A 705 -12.70 40.52 56.04
C GLY A 705 -11.37 39.77 56.35
N ALA A 706 -10.31 40.46 56.78
CA ALA A 706 -9.04 39.87 57.27
C ALA A 706 -8.11 39.11 56.28
N GLU A 707 -7.33 39.90 55.53
CA GLU A 707 -5.87 39.71 55.33
C GLU A 707 -5.13 39.63 56.71
N PRO A 708 -3.80 39.33 56.89
CA PRO A 708 -2.73 39.18 55.86
C PRO A 708 -1.50 38.25 56.14
N ARG A 709 -0.59 38.20 55.13
CA ARG A 709 0.90 38.39 55.20
C ARG A 709 1.95 37.26 55.41
N HIS A 710 3.10 37.55 54.77
CA HIS A 710 4.49 37.08 54.90
C HIS A 710 4.86 35.67 54.37
N VAL A 711 5.87 35.41 53.49
CA VAL A 711 7.13 36.07 53.00
C VAL A 711 8.42 35.64 53.72
N ARG A 712 9.31 34.90 53.00
CA ARG A 712 10.81 34.77 53.09
C ARG A 712 11.31 33.37 52.65
N LEU A 713 12.56 33.12 52.20
CA LEU A 713 13.60 33.90 51.48
C LEU A 713 14.77 32.94 51.05
N GLN A 714 15.81 33.49 50.39
CA GLN A 714 17.18 32.94 50.13
C GLN A 714 17.27 31.88 49.00
N GLU A 715 18.21 31.88 48.04
CA GLU A 715 19.59 32.41 47.83
C GLU A 715 20.76 31.49 48.24
N THR A 716 21.54 31.04 47.25
CA THR A 716 23.03 31.08 47.08
C THR A 716 23.41 30.12 45.92
N ASP A 717 24.03 30.52 44.81
CA ASP A 717 25.29 31.25 44.50
C ASP A 717 26.52 30.34 44.33
N ARG A 718 27.11 30.33 43.11
CA ARG A 718 28.58 30.23 42.87
C ARG A 718 29.01 30.43 41.40
N ARG A 719 29.64 31.60 41.14
CA ARG A 719 30.83 31.94 40.29
C ARG A 719 31.34 30.90 39.26
N VAL A 720 31.59 31.21 37.97
CA VAL A 720 32.39 32.28 37.28
C VAL A 720 33.92 32.03 37.22
N ILE A 721 34.42 31.65 36.01
CA ILE A 721 35.73 31.90 35.33
C ILE A 721 35.49 31.63 33.80
N ALA A 722 36.30 32.00 32.79
CA ALA A 722 36.62 33.35 32.25
C ALA A 722 37.16 33.24 30.78
N HIS A 723 37.34 34.37 30.09
CA HIS A 723 38.06 34.56 28.79
C HIS A 723 39.47 35.20 29.06
N PRO A 724 40.38 35.57 28.09
CA PRO A 724 40.21 35.85 26.64
C PRO A 724 41.38 35.47 25.66
N HIS A 725 41.19 35.64 24.33
CA HIS A 725 41.93 36.62 23.47
C HIS A 725 41.79 36.41 21.94
N HIS A 726 41.81 37.53 21.20
CA HIS A 726 41.97 37.67 19.73
C HIS A 726 43.29 38.42 19.45
N PRO A 727 43.90 38.30 18.24
CA PRO A 727 43.55 39.15 17.09
C PRO A 727 43.55 38.38 15.74
N GLY A 728 43.20 38.95 14.58
CA GLY A 728 42.69 40.29 14.27
C GLY A 728 42.17 40.39 12.83
N GLY A 729 41.51 41.50 12.47
CA GLY A 729 41.02 41.79 11.11
C GLY A 729 42.03 42.61 10.28
N PRO A 730 41.61 43.51 9.36
CA PRO A 730 40.24 44.01 9.08
C PRO A 730 39.85 43.73 7.59
N ASP A 731 38.93 44.39 6.87
CA ASP A 731 38.10 45.60 7.08
C ASP A 731 36.87 45.63 6.12
N HIS A 732 36.04 46.68 6.25
CA HIS A 732 35.05 47.24 5.30
C HIS A 732 33.77 46.43 5.00
N GLY A 733 32.55 46.98 5.13
CA GLY A 733 32.16 48.25 5.76
C GLY A 733 30.74 48.73 5.41
N LEU A 734 29.94 49.05 6.45
CA LEU A 734 28.69 49.87 6.43
C LEU A 734 27.47 49.31 5.65
N SER A 735 26.27 49.11 6.25
CA SER A 735 25.27 50.09 6.78
C SER A 735 24.51 50.86 5.68
N LYS A 736 23.17 51.12 5.74
CA LYS A 736 22.18 51.04 6.85
C LYS A 736 20.71 51.20 6.33
N LEU A 737 19.73 50.64 7.06
CA LEU A 737 18.31 51.10 7.23
C LEU A 737 17.37 51.19 6.00
N LEU A 738 16.06 51.55 6.12
CA LEU A 738 14.88 51.00 6.85
C LEU A 738 13.64 51.91 6.55
N THR A 739 12.41 51.52 6.93
CA THR A 739 11.13 52.29 6.88
C THR A 739 10.55 52.63 5.48
N ALA A 740 9.24 52.85 5.26
CA ALA A 740 8.00 52.42 5.94
C ALA A 740 6.76 52.62 5.00
N THR A 741 5.60 52.06 5.38
CA THR A 741 4.25 52.26 4.78
C THR A 741 3.51 53.44 5.48
N PRO A 742 2.20 53.76 5.27
CA PRO A 742 1.15 53.29 4.32
C PRO A 742 0.37 54.45 3.62
N VAL A 743 -0.82 54.19 3.01
CA VAL A 743 -2.13 54.87 3.26
C VAL A 743 -3.21 54.59 2.17
N SER A 744 -4.49 54.65 2.61
CA SER A 744 -5.80 54.32 2.01
C SER A 744 -6.18 54.77 0.59
N TRP A 745 -7.18 54.06 0.03
CA TRP A 745 -8.18 54.58 -0.93
C TRP A 745 -9.52 54.88 -0.23
N SER A 746 -10.34 55.77 -0.81
CA SER A 746 -11.71 56.08 -0.36
C SER A 746 -12.64 56.41 -1.53
N VAL A 747 -13.92 56.01 -1.41
CA VAL A 747 -14.99 56.20 -2.43
C VAL A 747 -15.82 57.47 -2.08
N PRO A 748 -16.49 58.12 -3.06
CA PRO A 748 -17.96 58.03 -3.02
C PRO A 748 -18.68 58.00 -4.39
N THR A 749 -19.96 57.64 -4.33
CA THR A 749 -20.94 57.38 -5.40
C THR A 749 -21.57 58.64 -6.04
N ARG A 750 -22.13 58.50 -7.26
CA ARG A 750 -23.57 58.78 -7.55
C ARG A 750 -24.05 58.42 -8.98
N THR A 751 -25.36 58.17 -9.07
CA THR A 751 -26.26 57.89 -10.23
C THR A 751 -27.05 59.19 -10.61
N PRO A 752 -28.10 59.27 -11.51
CA PRO A 752 -28.95 58.23 -12.11
C PRO A 752 -29.53 58.44 -13.56
N ALA A 753 -30.48 57.56 -13.95
CA ALA A 753 -31.47 57.63 -15.07
C ALA A 753 -30.95 57.50 -16.52
N GLY A 754 -31.72 57.00 -17.51
CA GLY A 754 -33.06 56.38 -17.60
C GLY A 754 -33.37 56.05 -19.10
N VAL A 755 -34.16 55.05 -19.52
CA VAL A 755 -35.65 55.02 -19.64
C VAL A 755 -36.09 53.71 -20.38
N SER A 756 -37.38 53.34 -20.30
CA SER A 756 -38.16 52.23 -20.94
C SER A 756 -37.99 52.03 -22.48
N LEU A 757 -38.45 50.96 -23.19
CA LEU A 757 -39.37 49.79 -23.05
C LEU A 757 -38.75 48.54 -23.79
N GLY A 758 -39.32 47.32 -23.91
CA GLY A 758 -40.54 46.69 -23.37
C GLY A 758 -41.07 45.49 -24.23
N ALA A 759 -41.93 44.62 -23.65
CA ALA A 759 -42.73 43.52 -24.25
C ALA A 759 -42.04 42.25 -24.85
N ARG A 760 -42.82 41.15 -24.90
CA ARG A 760 -42.51 39.75 -25.33
C ARG A 760 -43.40 39.37 -26.57
N PRO A 761 -43.47 38.09 -27.01
CA PRO A 761 -42.47 37.21 -27.63
C PRO A 761 -42.95 36.68 -29.01
N MET A 762 -42.16 35.85 -29.70
CA MET A 762 -42.74 34.98 -30.75
C MET A 762 -41.98 33.66 -30.96
N CYS A 763 -42.74 32.57 -31.10
CA CYS A 763 -42.26 31.27 -31.58
C CYS A 763 -42.61 31.10 -33.06
N ILE A 764 -41.78 30.40 -33.83
CA ILE A 764 -42.16 29.77 -35.11
C ILE A 764 -41.28 28.54 -35.34
N ALA A 765 -41.78 27.55 -36.07
CA ALA A 765 -41.09 26.30 -36.42
C ALA A 765 -41.48 25.86 -37.84
N ARG A 766 -40.83 24.78 -38.33
CA ARG A 766 -41.14 24.02 -39.58
C ARG A 766 -40.84 24.77 -40.90
N ARG A 767 -40.35 24.16 -42.01
CA ARG A 767 -40.09 22.77 -42.48
C ARG A 767 -39.82 22.87 -44.00
N LEU A 768 -39.45 21.73 -44.61
CA LEU A 768 -39.50 21.36 -46.05
C LEU A 768 -38.14 21.42 -46.79
N VAL A 769 -37.73 20.52 -47.70
CA VAL A 769 -37.98 19.08 -48.05
C VAL A 769 -37.98 18.89 -49.58
N GLY A 770 -37.23 17.90 -50.07
CA GLY A 770 -37.40 17.27 -51.40
C GLY A 770 -36.31 17.60 -52.44
N GLY A 771 -35.88 16.68 -53.31
CA GLY A 771 -36.20 15.24 -53.38
C GLY A 771 -35.82 14.55 -54.71
N ALA A 772 -35.81 13.20 -54.72
CA ALA A 772 -35.65 12.25 -55.85
C ALA A 772 -34.34 12.31 -56.69
N ALA A 773 -33.70 11.24 -57.24
CA ALA A 773 -33.90 9.78 -57.36
C ALA A 773 -34.44 9.21 -58.71
N HIS A 774 -33.61 8.40 -59.40
CA HIS A 774 -33.91 7.24 -60.29
C HIS A 774 -32.56 6.60 -60.74
N ARG A 775 -32.30 5.27 -60.72
CA ARG A 775 -32.76 4.09 -61.53
C ARG A 775 -32.21 4.04 -62.98
N ALA A 776 -31.78 2.91 -63.56
CA ALA A 776 -31.60 1.50 -63.11
C ALA A 776 -30.83 0.60 -64.14
N ALA A 777 -30.63 -0.70 -63.82
CA ALA A 777 -30.43 -1.87 -64.73
C ALA A 777 -29.02 -2.11 -65.36
N ARG A 778 -28.54 -3.32 -65.75
CA ARG A 778 -29.04 -4.74 -65.64
C ARG A 778 -27.92 -5.80 -65.93
N ALA A 779 -28.12 -7.05 -65.44
CA ALA A 779 -27.56 -8.36 -65.90
C ALA A 779 -26.02 -8.64 -65.81
N GLY A 780 -25.53 -9.90 -65.72
CA GLY A 780 -26.20 -11.21 -65.47
C GLY A 780 -25.35 -12.46 -65.85
N HIS A 781 -25.62 -13.64 -65.23
CA HIS A 781 -25.06 -15.00 -65.52
C HIS A 781 -23.52 -15.17 -65.28
N HIS A 782 -22.83 -16.34 -65.15
CA HIS A 782 -23.07 -17.80 -64.90
C HIS A 782 -21.67 -18.48 -64.63
N GLU A 783 -21.43 -19.74 -64.17
CA GLU A 783 -22.21 -20.79 -63.48
C GLU A 783 -21.34 -22.01 -62.98
N ARG A 784 -21.56 -22.55 -61.76
CA ARG A 784 -21.14 -23.89 -61.18
C ARG A 784 -19.60 -24.17 -61.11
N TYR A 785 -19.04 -25.16 -60.39
CA TYR A 785 -19.44 -26.56 -60.11
C TYR A 785 -18.81 -27.16 -58.81
N ARG A 786 -19.45 -28.25 -58.31
CA ARG A 786 -19.16 -29.30 -57.27
C ARG A 786 -17.69 -29.55 -56.82
N ARG A 787 -17.36 -30.30 -55.74
CA ARG A 787 -17.99 -31.32 -54.82
C ARG A 787 -17.11 -31.39 -53.51
N SER A 788 -17.24 -32.23 -52.46
CA SER A 788 -18.17 -33.27 -51.91
C SER A 788 -17.77 -33.61 -50.45
N SER A 789 -18.72 -34.14 -49.64
CA SER A 789 -18.55 -35.09 -48.49
C SER A 789 -17.71 -34.66 -47.27
N SER A 790 -18.04 -35.04 -46.02
CA SER A 790 -19.15 -35.90 -45.51
C SER A 790 -19.49 -35.60 -44.04
N SER A 791 -20.77 -35.72 -43.68
CA SER A 791 -21.27 -35.85 -42.29
C SER A 791 -21.48 -37.34 -41.94
N PRO A 792 -21.82 -37.71 -40.68
CA PRO A 792 -23.24 -37.68 -40.31
C PRO A 792 -23.59 -37.27 -38.85
N VAL A 793 -24.63 -36.42 -38.76
CA VAL A 793 -25.85 -36.55 -37.92
C VAL A 793 -25.75 -36.66 -36.38
N GLY A 794 -26.40 -35.68 -35.73
CA GLY A 794 -27.00 -35.75 -34.39
C GLY A 794 -27.87 -34.50 -34.16
N TRP A 795 -29.14 -34.65 -33.77
CA TRP A 795 -30.10 -33.54 -33.55
C TRP A 795 -30.53 -33.49 -32.09
N GLU A 796 -30.68 -32.31 -31.49
CA GLU A 796 -31.98 -31.91 -30.89
C GLU A 796 -32.14 -30.39 -30.65
N ARG A 797 -33.26 -29.97 -30.07
CA ARG A 797 -34.00 -28.74 -30.42
C ARG A 797 -33.75 -27.50 -29.55
N SER A 798 -33.77 -26.37 -30.25
CA SER A 798 -34.28 -25.02 -29.92
C SER A 798 -34.83 -24.71 -28.52
N SER A 799 -34.48 -23.51 -28.03
CA SER A 799 -35.35 -22.65 -27.20
C SER A 799 -35.03 -21.16 -27.50
N MET A 800 -36.03 -20.29 -27.43
CA MET A 800 -35.92 -18.85 -27.77
C MET A 800 -35.81 -17.98 -26.51
N PRO A 801 -35.12 -16.82 -26.57
CA PRO A 801 -35.11 -15.87 -25.46
C PRO A 801 -36.45 -15.13 -25.35
N ALA A 802 -37.00 -15.02 -24.14
CA ALA A 802 -38.19 -14.24 -23.88
C ALA A 802 -37.87 -12.75 -23.70
N VAL A 803 -38.53 -11.89 -24.48
CA VAL A 803 -38.56 -10.45 -24.25
C VAL A 803 -39.75 -10.13 -23.35
N LEU A 804 -39.51 -9.48 -22.21
CA LEU A 804 -40.56 -8.98 -21.32
C LEU A 804 -40.51 -7.46 -21.28
N THR A 805 -41.60 -6.84 -21.74
CA THR A 805 -41.79 -5.39 -21.78
C THR A 805 -42.31 -4.85 -20.46
N CYS A 806 -41.69 -3.79 -19.94
CA CYS A 806 -42.29 -2.99 -18.88
C CYS A 806 -43.41 -2.08 -19.42
N HIS A 807 -44.40 -1.78 -18.58
CA HIS A 807 -45.42 -0.76 -18.84
C HIS A 807 -45.58 0.14 -17.60
N PRO A 808 -45.90 1.43 -17.77
CA PRO A 808 -45.83 2.42 -16.69
C PRO A 808 -47.15 2.60 -15.92
N GLY A 809 -47.01 3.09 -14.69
CA GLY A 809 -48.09 3.49 -13.78
C GLY A 809 -47.56 3.48 -12.34
N SER A 810 -47.61 4.56 -11.56
CA SER A 810 -48.22 5.89 -11.79
C SER A 810 -47.26 7.02 -11.41
#